data_AF-A0A1Z5TLE1-F1
#
_entry.id   AF-A0A1Z5TLE1-F1
#
_cell.length_a   1.000
_cell.length_b   1.000
_cell.length_c   1.000
_cell.angle_alpha   90.00
_cell.angle_beta   90.00
_cell.angle_gamma   90.00
#
_symmetry.space_group_name_H-M   'P 1'
#
loop_
_entity.id
_entity.type
_entity.pdbx_description
1 polymer ?
#
loop_
_entity_poly.entity_id
_entity_poly.type
_entity_poly.pdbx_seq_one_letter_code
_entity_poly.pdbx_strand_id
1 'polypeptide(L)'
;MGFNMNVFRILADVSHTASKCILIYQIHHNKSAEGVSLLTQLLYILVFGTRYLDLFWVPPPMSWWNFVLKIFYITSSAYIVYLMMRRYARTREKEYGWKLATWTLGGSLVSAPFVTLLFEGWAGMRFSEILWTFSIILESVCILPQLLLLRQTSVPTVIDSFYLVTLGSYRFFYILNWLVRGIGEGYFDPTSVIFGIIQTALYIDFAWVYWSRQRVKLRGGGVVDSDDLTKSFLVRRFIGKRGSTGSEDGEADEDAEALARQENGSIQDGGRSAGGRNWGARGISVSADDTLAEHERPGARRQESYSDAAQADAQPMADPASFEDDDDDADAPPPPGKDSADTKHKKENEDPVERSSTPADAVGSSAGPPTREQPVHIATDEQGIQFHNLAFAYSPTMDPDNLEKQNRPESPRYLTFQNSKPGSGLNKFSSTLTREHDFPAAQAMLYAAGVKGEKTLKTFPQVGVASVWWEGNPCNTHLLDIGKEVKKNIEKDEMLAWQYNTIGVSDGITMGGDGMRFSLQTREIIADSIETVTCAQFHDACVTIPGCDKNMPGCVMGMARHNRPSIMVYGGTINPGYSKLLQKPINITTALEAHGAYLFDRLKNPADPSQTKDEILTDIEKTACPGQGACGGMFTANTMATAIETLGLSLPGSASTPATSPGKMRECGKVAKAIRVCMEKQILPKHCLTKRSFENALVMMMALGGSTNGVLHLLAMAVTADVELTLDDFQRISDKIPFIADLAPSGKHLMADLYEIGGVSSVHKLLIAAGLLDGSTITVTGKTLAENVECWPSLKQGQEIIRSLDNPIKPTGHIEILYGNLAPKGAVAKITGKEGMSFTGKARVFNKEHELDQALNSGSIPRTENLVLVVRYEGPKGGPGMPEQLKASAAIMGAGLKNVALITDGRYSGASHGFIVGHICPEAAVGGPIAVVKDGDEITIDAASHTISMGVDAAELQRRLAEWQPPRRPVTRGVLAKYARLVGDASHGAVTDLF
;
A
#
# COMPACT_ATOMS: atom_id res chain seq x y z
N MET A 1 -29.16 -63.17 28.43
CA MET A 1 -27.73 -63.02 28.80
C MET A 1 -27.51 -61.58 29.24
N GLY A 2 -26.87 -61.36 30.38
CA GLY A 2 -26.66 -60.01 30.91
C GLY A 2 -25.67 -59.20 30.06
N PHE A 3 -25.93 -57.90 29.89
CA PHE A 3 -25.01 -56.99 29.24
C PHE A 3 -23.80 -56.74 30.16
N ASN A 4 -22.70 -57.47 29.95
CA ASN A 4 -21.37 -57.07 30.43
C ASN A 4 -20.88 -55.87 29.62
N MET A 5 -21.53 -54.72 29.81
CA MET A 5 -20.99 -53.43 29.39
C MET A 5 -20.19 -52.85 30.55
N ASN A 6 -18.87 -52.85 30.41
CA ASN A 6 -17.96 -52.17 31.31
C ASN A 6 -18.41 -50.71 31.54
N VAL A 7 -18.34 -50.22 32.77
CA VAL A 7 -18.69 -48.84 33.14
C VAL A 7 -17.99 -47.81 32.25
N PHE A 8 -16.73 -48.06 31.85
CA PHE A 8 -15.99 -47.18 30.96
C PHE A 8 -16.62 -47.09 29.56
N ARG A 9 -17.20 -48.17 29.01
CA ARG A 9 -17.93 -48.11 27.74
C ARG A 9 -19.17 -47.22 27.85
N ILE A 10 -19.95 -47.37 28.92
CA ILE A 10 -21.17 -46.59 29.15
C ILE A 10 -20.83 -45.10 29.31
N LEU A 11 -19.81 -44.77 30.11
CA LEU A 11 -19.34 -43.38 30.28
C LEU A 11 -18.83 -42.78 28.97
N ALA A 12 -18.19 -43.58 28.11
CA ALA A 12 -17.71 -43.13 26.82
C ALA A 12 -18.86 -42.87 25.82
N ASP A 13 -19.83 -43.78 25.73
CA ASP A 13 -21.05 -43.62 24.92
C ASP A 13 -21.85 -42.36 25.33
N VAL A 14 -22.01 -42.14 26.64
CA VAL A 14 -22.68 -40.95 27.19
C VAL A 14 -21.89 -39.67 26.88
N SER A 15 -20.57 -39.68 27.03
CA SER A 15 -19.71 -38.52 26.73
C SER A 15 -19.76 -38.14 25.24
N HIS A 16 -19.76 -39.13 24.34
CA HIS A 16 -19.87 -38.89 22.91
C HIS A 16 -21.26 -38.35 22.53
N THR A 17 -22.33 -38.92 23.08
CA THR A 17 -23.70 -38.43 22.93
C THR A 17 -23.82 -36.97 23.41
N ALA A 18 -23.26 -36.65 24.59
CA ALA A 18 -23.24 -35.30 25.12
C ALA A 18 -22.52 -34.32 24.20
N SER A 19 -21.37 -34.69 23.62
CA SER A 19 -20.63 -33.81 22.69
C SER A 19 -21.46 -33.44 21.44
N LYS A 20 -22.26 -34.38 20.90
CA LYS A 20 -23.17 -34.11 19.77
C LYS A 20 -24.33 -33.21 20.20
N CYS A 21 -24.91 -33.42 21.38
CA CYS A 21 -25.97 -32.55 21.92
C CYS A 21 -25.49 -31.12 22.18
N ILE A 22 -24.30 -30.95 22.79
CA ILE A 22 -23.69 -29.63 23.04
C ILE A 22 -23.45 -28.90 21.73
N LEU A 23 -22.89 -29.58 20.72
CA LEU A 23 -22.63 -28.96 19.40
C LEU A 23 -23.93 -28.49 18.73
N ILE A 24 -24.99 -29.30 18.75
CA ILE A 24 -26.32 -28.92 18.21
C ILE A 24 -26.90 -27.73 18.99
N TYR A 25 -26.79 -27.76 20.33
CA TYR A 25 -27.25 -26.67 21.19
C TYR A 25 -26.50 -25.36 20.89
N GLN A 26 -25.17 -25.38 20.80
CA GLN A 26 -24.36 -24.19 20.52
C GLN A 26 -24.65 -23.58 19.14
N ILE A 27 -24.84 -24.42 18.10
CA ILE A 27 -25.25 -23.95 16.76
C ILE A 27 -26.60 -23.21 16.83
N HIS A 28 -27.55 -23.72 17.61
CA HIS A 28 -28.85 -23.07 17.80
C HIS A 28 -28.80 -21.82 18.67
N HIS A 29 -28.10 -21.87 19.80
CA HIS A 29 -27.96 -20.80 20.77
C HIS A 29 -27.31 -19.58 20.14
N ASN A 30 -26.13 -19.77 19.53
CA ASN A 30 -25.36 -18.70 18.90
C ASN A 30 -25.91 -18.31 17.51
N LYS A 31 -26.94 -19.03 17.03
CA LYS A 31 -27.56 -18.87 15.70
C LYS A 31 -26.53 -18.85 14.56
N SER A 32 -25.44 -19.58 14.73
CA SER A 32 -24.24 -19.55 13.89
C SER A 32 -23.67 -20.96 13.69
N ALA A 33 -22.96 -21.15 12.57
CA ALA A 33 -22.17 -22.35 12.28
C ALA A 33 -20.65 -22.05 12.19
N GLU A 34 -20.26 -20.82 12.56
CA GLU A 34 -18.88 -20.32 12.58
C GLU A 34 -17.95 -21.19 13.45
N GLY A 35 -16.77 -21.49 12.95
CA GLY A 35 -15.79 -22.36 13.60
C GLY A 35 -16.02 -23.86 13.44
N VAL A 36 -17.14 -24.33 12.86
CA VAL A 36 -17.43 -25.76 12.65
C VAL A 36 -17.25 -26.14 11.18
N SER A 37 -16.44 -27.18 10.89
CA SER A 37 -16.15 -27.64 9.53
C SER A 37 -17.26 -28.55 8.99
N LEU A 38 -17.92 -28.13 7.90
CA LEU A 38 -18.87 -28.97 7.19
C LEU A 38 -18.18 -30.18 6.56
N LEU A 39 -16.96 -30.03 6.05
CA LEU A 39 -16.19 -31.15 5.49
C LEU A 39 -16.00 -32.25 6.55
N THR A 40 -15.59 -31.90 7.77
CA THR A 40 -15.51 -32.85 8.88
C THR A 40 -16.86 -33.48 9.22
N GLN A 41 -17.97 -32.72 9.25
CA GLN A 41 -19.29 -33.30 9.53
C GLN A 41 -19.82 -34.21 8.41
N LEU A 42 -19.53 -33.90 7.14
CA LEU A 42 -19.86 -34.75 5.99
C LEU A 42 -19.07 -36.07 6.04
N LEU A 43 -17.78 -36.03 6.38
CA LEU A 43 -16.99 -37.24 6.60
C LEU A 43 -17.54 -38.07 7.78
N TYR A 44 -18.01 -37.43 8.87
CA TYR A 44 -18.67 -38.15 9.97
C TYR A 44 -19.99 -38.84 9.56
N ILE A 45 -20.80 -38.23 8.69
CA ILE A 45 -21.98 -38.93 8.13
C ILE A 45 -21.54 -40.18 7.38
N LEU A 46 -20.49 -40.08 6.55
CA LEU A 46 -19.97 -41.23 5.81
C LEU A 46 -19.43 -42.32 6.75
N VAL A 47 -18.70 -41.96 7.81
CA VAL A 47 -18.25 -42.90 8.86
C VAL A 47 -19.43 -43.64 9.48
N PHE A 48 -20.46 -42.94 9.97
CA PHE A 48 -21.58 -43.62 10.63
C PHE A 48 -22.43 -44.44 9.64
N GLY A 49 -22.57 -43.97 8.40
CA GLY A 49 -23.25 -44.68 7.33
C GLY A 49 -22.56 -45.98 6.91
N THR A 50 -21.22 -46.03 6.88
CA THR A 50 -20.46 -47.26 6.56
C THR A 50 -20.24 -48.16 7.77
N ARG A 51 -20.16 -47.61 8.98
CA ARG A 51 -19.95 -48.37 10.22
C ARG A 51 -21.18 -49.11 10.72
N TYR A 52 -22.37 -48.52 10.57
CA TYR A 52 -23.61 -49.03 11.17
C TYR A 52 -24.54 -49.69 10.15
N LEU A 53 -23.98 -50.25 9.08
CA LEU A 53 -24.72 -51.06 8.10
C LEU A 53 -25.42 -52.26 8.76
N ASP A 54 -24.92 -52.73 9.90
CA ASP A 54 -25.54 -53.81 10.67
C ASP A 54 -26.94 -53.48 11.23
N LEU A 55 -27.36 -52.21 11.21
CA LEU A 55 -28.77 -51.81 11.42
C LEU A 55 -29.75 -52.47 10.44
N PHE A 56 -29.31 -52.87 9.25
CA PHE A 56 -30.20 -53.47 8.24
C PHE A 56 -30.42 -54.97 8.41
N TRP A 57 -29.61 -55.66 9.24
CA TRP A 57 -29.68 -57.11 9.41
C TRP A 57 -29.63 -57.60 10.88
N VAL A 58 -29.28 -56.75 11.84
CA VAL A 58 -29.35 -57.08 13.28
C VAL A 58 -30.67 -56.55 13.88
N PRO A 59 -31.56 -57.41 14.39
CA PRO A 59 -32.85 -56.98 14.90
C PRO A 59 -32.71 -56.22 16.24
N PRO A 60 -33.51 -55.15 16.47
CA PRO A 60 -33.40 -54.27 17.66
C PRO A 60 -33.36 -54.98 19.04
N PRO A 61 -34.11 -56.08 19.29
CA PRO A 61 -34.09 -56.78 20.57
C PRO A 61 -32.71 -57.34 20.98
N MET A 62 -31.77 -57.49 20.04
CA MET A 62 -30.43 -57.99 20.35
C MET A 62 -29.61 -56.98 21.16
N SER A 63 -29.81 -55.67 20.96
CA SER A 63 -29.30 -54.62 21.85
C SER A 63 -29.97 -53.27 21.61
N TRP A 64 -30.98 -52.97 22.42
CA TRP A 64 -31.65 -51.67 22.40
C TRP A 64 -30.71 -50.48 22.62
N TRP A 65 -29.71 -50.61 23.50
CA TRP A 65 -28.70 -49.57 23.75
C TRP A 65 -27.93 -49.20 22.47
N ASN A 66 -27.34 -50.19 21.79
CA ASN A 66 -26.58 -49.94 20.58
C ASN A 66 -27.50 -49.51 19.41
N PHE A 67 -28.71 -50.05 19.31
CA PHE A 67 -29.67 -49.68 18.27
C PHE A 67 -30.06 -48.19 18.36
N VAL A 68 -30.44 -47.71 19.55
CA VAL A 68 -30.81 -46.31 19.79
C VAL A 68 -29.62 -45.38 19.53
N LEU A 69 -28.43 -45.70 20.04
CA LEU A 69 -27.24 -44.86 19.84
C LEU A 69 -26.84 -44.74 18.36
N LYS A 70 -26.87 -45.84 17.59
CA LYS A 70 -26.55 -45.80 16.16
C LYS A 70 -27.51 -44.92 15.37
N ILE A 71 -28.82 -45.04 15.62
CA ILE A 71 -29.83 -44.15 15.02
C ILE A 71 -29.58 -42.69 15.44
N PHE A 72 -29.27 -42.44 16.71
CA PHE A 72 -28.94 -41.11 17.20
C PHE A 72 -27.71 -40.52 16.49
N TYR A 73 -26.60 -41.25 16.33
CA TYR A 73 -25.40 -40.72 15.69
C TYR A 73 -25.59 -40.41 14.20
N ILE A 74 -26.37 -41.24 13.48
CA ILE A 74 -26.71 -40.98 12.07
C ILE A 74 -27.63 -39.75 11.96
N THR A 75 -28.73 -39.74 12.72
CA THR A 75 -29.73 -38.66 12.63
C THR A 75 -29.20 -37.31 13.13
N SER A 76 -28.46 -37.29 14.24
CA SER A 76 -27.81 -36.07 14.77
C SER A 76 -26.74 -35.52 13.83
N SER A 77 -25.93 -36.37 13.18
CA SER A 77 -24.92 -35.90 12.22
C SER A 77 -25.56 -35.37 10.93
N ALA A 78 -26.60 -36.04 10.42
CA ALA A 78 -27.42 -35.53 9.33
C ALA A 78 -28.10 -34.20 9.69
N TYR A 79 -28.57 -34.06 10.94
CA TYR A 79 -29.18 -32.82 11.44
C TYR A 79 -28.18 -31.67 11.54
N ILE A 80 -26.96 -31.90 12.06
CA ILE A 80 -25.88 -30.90 12.07
C ILE A 80 -25.58 -30.41 10.65
N VAL A 81 -25.41 -31.33 9.70
CA VAL A 81 -25.19 -30.98 8.28
C VAL A 81 -26.39 -30.22 7.69
N TYR A 82 -27.62 -30.60 8.02
CA TYR A 82 -28.82 -29.82 7.63
C TYR A 82 -28.81 -28.40 8.21
N LEU A 83 -28.47 -28.23 9.50
CA LEU A 83 -28.34 -26.91 10.12
C LEU A 83 -27.30 -26.06 9.40
N MET A 84 -26.12 -26.63 9.12
CA MET A 84 -25.01 -25.94 8.45
C MET A 84 -25.26 -25.65 6.96
N MET A 85 -26.00 -26.52 6.25
CA MET A 85 -26.26 -26.36 4.80
C MET A 85 -27.56 -25.60 4.47
N ARG A 86 -28.53 -25.56 5.39
CA ARG A 86 -29.85 -24.92 5.14
C ARG A 86 -30.18 -23.81 6.12
N ARG A 87 -30.06 -24.03 7.43
CA ARG A 87 -30.55 -23.07 8.45
C ARG A 87 -29.58 -21.91 8.71
N TYR A 88 -28.29 -22.22 8.79
CA TYR A 88 -27.20 -21.31 9.14
C TYR A 88 -26.14 -21.22 8.02
N ALA A 89 -26.55 -21.51 6.78
CA ALA A 89 -25.66 -21.58 5.61
C ALA A 89 -24.90 -20.28 5.30
N ARG A 90 -25.38 -19.12 5.79
CA ARG A 90 -24.76 -17.80 5.61
C ARG A 90 -23.71 -17.46 6.67
N THR A 91 -23.70 -18.15 7.81
CA THR A 91 -22.74 -17.92 8.92
C THR A 91 -21.64 -18.98 8.97
N ARG A 92 -21.70 -19.99 8.08
CA ARG A 92 -20.62 -20.95 7.86
C ARG A 92 -19.52 -20.30 7.01
N GLU A 93 -18.28 -20.41 7.47
CA GLU A 93 -17.10 -19.96 6.72
C GLU A 93 -16.85 -20.83 5.48
N LYS A 94 -16.16 -20.28 4.48
CA LYS A 94 -15.74 -21.08 3.32
C LYS A 94 -14.52 -21.91 3.71
N GLU A 95 -14.62 -23.22 3.55
CA GLU A 95 -13.57 -24.16 3.95
C GLU A 95 -12.61 -24.46 2.79
N TYR A 96 -11.34 -24.12 2.94
CA TYR A 96 -10.33 -24.30 1.89
C TYR A 96 -9.59 -25.64 1.96
N GLY A 97 -9.77 -26.39 3.05
CA GLY A 97 -9.21 -27.75 3.23
C GLY A 97 -9.88 -28.85 2.40
N TRP A 98 -10.51 -28.54 1.27
CA TRP A 98 -11.24 -29.53 0.47
C TRP A 98 -10.33 -30.61 -0.11
N LYS A 99 -9.14 -30.25 -0.63
CA LYS A 99 -8.16 -31.26 -1.07
C LYS A 99 -7.73 -32.14 0.10
N LEU A 100 -7.50 -31.59 1.31
CA LEU A 100 -7.19 -32.40 2.49
C LEU A 100 -8.32 -33.36 2.86
N ALA A 101 -9.58 -32.93 2.80
CA ALA A 101 -10.73 -33.83 2.99
C ALA A 101 -10.74 -34.96 1.95
N THR A 102 -10.49 -34.66 0.67
CA THR A 102 -10.34 -35.66 -0.40
C THR A 102 -9.17 -36.61 -0.16
N TRP A 103 -8.00 -36.12 0.28
CA TRP A 103 -6.86 -36.96 0.65
C TRP A 103 -7.18 -37.87 1.85
N THR A 104 -7.87 -37.38 2.88
CA THR A 104 -8.29 -38.23 4.02
C THR A 104 -9.29 -39.30 3.61
N LEU A 105 -10.22 -38.99 2.72
CA LEU A 105 -11.21 -39.92 2.20
C LEU A 105 -10.56 -40.98 1.30
N GLY A 106 -9.77 -40.55 0.30
CA GLY A 106 -9.07 -41.44 -0.63
C GLY A 106 -8.02 -42.30 0.07
N GLY A 107 -7.23 -41.74 0.97
CA GLY A 107 -6.26 -42.47 1.78
C GLY A 107 -6.92 -43.53 2.65
N SER A 108 -8.07 -43.23 3.27
CA SER A 108 -8.85 -44.22 4.04
C SER A 108 -9.41 -45.32 3.14
N LEU A 109 -9.94 -44.96 1.96
CA LEU A 109 -10.52 -45.92 1.01
C LEU A 109 -9.48 -46.87 0.42
N VAL A 110 -8.30 -46.35 0.09
CA VAL A 110 -7.18 -47.15 -0.45
C VAL A 110 -6.55 -48.01 0.64
N SER A 111 -6.36 -47.50 1.86
CA SER A 111 -5.72 -48.27 2.94
C SER A 111 -6.59 -49.35 3.55
N ALA A 112 -7.93 -49.20 3.57
CA ALA A 112 -8.82 -50.14 4.23
C ALA A 112 -8.72 -51.60 3.75
N PRO A 113 -8.67 -51.92 2.43
CA PRO A 113 -8.43 -53.29 1.97
C PRO A 113 -7.10 -53.87 2.45
N PHE A 114 -6.02 -53.08 2.47
CA PHE A 114 -4.70 -53.54 2.94
C PHE A 114 -4.67 -53.75 4.45
N VAL A 115 -5.33 -52.89 5.25
CA VAL A 115 -5.43 -53.03 6.70
C VAL A 115 -6.30 -54.25 7.07
N THR A 116 -7.42 -54.45 6.37
CA THR A 116 -8.27 -55.65 6.53
C THR A 116 -7.47 -56.92 6.20
N LEU A 117 -6.76 -56.93 5.07
CA LEU A 117 -5.90 -58.05 4.67
C LEU A 117 -4.74 -58.29 5.67
N LEU A 118 -4.18 -57.25 6.27
CA LEU A 118 -3.08 -57.36 7.21
C LEU A 118 -3.50 -57.97 8.56
N PHE A 119 -4.67 -57.59 9.10
CA PHE A 119 -5.10 -58.01 10.43
C PHE A 119 -6.14 -59.15 10.44
N GLU A 120 -6.94 -59.30 9.38
CA GLU A 120 -7.97 -60.35 9.26
C GLU A 120 -7.65 -61.40 8.18
N GLY A 121 -6.63 -61.15 7.35
CA GLY A 121 -6.22 -62.05 6.27
C GLY A 121 -7.22 -62.12 5.11
N TRP A 122 -6.94 -63.02 4.16
CA TRP A 122 -7.77 -63.23 2.96
C TRP A 122 -9.22 -63.65 3.28
N ALA A 123 -9.45 -64.31 4.42
CA ALA A 123 -10.78 -64.69 4.87
C ALA A 123 -11.61 -63.50 5.41
N GLY A 124 -10.95 -62.42 5.85
CA GLY A 124 -11.57 -61.18 6.30
C GLY A 124 -12.02 -60.24 5.19
N MET A 125 -11.61 -60.46 3.94
CA MET A 125 -11.91 -59.58 2.78
C MET A 125 -13.38 -59.61 2.29
N ARG A 126 -14.35 -59.62 3.21
CA ARG A 126 -15.76 -59.37 2.91
C ARG A 126 -16.01 -57.86 2.81
N PHE A 127 -16.88 -57.45 1.91
CA PHE A 127 -17.20 -56.03 1.67
C PHE A 127 -17.63 -55.29 2.95
N SER A 128 -18.35 -55.96 3.86
CA SER A 128 -18.75 -55.41 5.17
C SER A 128 -17.56 -55.11 6.08
N GLU A 129 -16.55 -55.98 6.14
CA GLU A 129 -15.39 -55.82 7.03
C GLU A 129 -14.43 -54.76 6.46
N ILE A 130 -14.30 -54.68 5.14
CA ILE A 130 -13.57 -53.60 4.45
C ILE A 130 -14.25 -52.24 4.72
N LEU A 131 -15.58 -52.16 4.69
CA LEU A 131 -16.32 -50.92 5.03
C LEU A 131 -16.24 -50.59 6.53
N TRP A 132 -16.23 -51.58 7.41
CA TRP A 132 -16.02 -51.36 8.84
C TRP A 132 -14.61 -50.82 9.12
N THR A 133 -13.58 -51.46 8.56
CA THR A 133 -12.18 -51.01 8.63
C THR A 133 -12.02 -49.60 8.05
N PHE A 134 -12.59 -49.34 6.86
CA PHE A 134 -12.65 -48.00 6.25
C PHE A 134 -13.27 -46.97 7.20
N SER A 135 -14.38 -47.31 7.87
CA SER A 135 -15.00 -46.39 8.82
C SER A 135 -14.10 -46.08 10.01
N ILE A 136 -13.28 -47.02 10.49
CA ILE A 136 -12.33 -46.83 11.60
C ILE A 136 -11.19 -45.91 11.17
N ILE A 137 -10.59 -46.18 10.01
CA ILE A 137 -9.50 -45.38 9.47
C ILE A 137 -9.99 -43.95 9.20
N LEU A 138 -11.13 -43.79 8.51
CA LEU A 138 -11.66 -42.48 8.17
C LEU A 138 -11.99 -41.65 9.41
N GLU A 139 -12.66 -42.22 10.40
CA GLU A 139 -12.98 -41.52 11.65
C GLU A 139 -11.71 -41.00 12.34
N SER A 140 -10.61 -41.75 12.28
CA SER A 140 -9.34 -41.35 12.91
C SER A 140 -8.77 -40.05 12.34
N VAL A 141 -9.03 -39.76 11.06
CA VAL A 141 -8.52 -38.59 10.33
C VAL A 141 -9.57 -37.52 10.02
N CYS A 142 -10.87 -37.78 10.26
CA CYS A 142 -11.99 -36.86 10.01
C CYS A 142 -11.82 -35.45 10.62
N ILE A 143 -11.01 -35.30 11.68
CA ILE A 143 -10.80 -34.02 12.37
C ILE A 143 -9.79 -33.09 11.66
N LEU A 144 -9.06 -33.58 10.64
CA LEU A 144 -8.04 -32.79 9.94
C LEU A 144 -8.58 -31.54 9.20
N PRO A 145 -9.74 -31.58 8.50
CA PRO A 145 -10.35 -30.36 7.94
C PRO A 145 -10.77 -29.35 9.03
N GLN A 146 -11.27 -29.81 10.17
CA GLN A 146 -11.61 -28.98 11.33
C GLN A 146 -10.37 -28.32 11.97
N LEU A 147 -9.23 -29.01 12.01
CA LEU A 147 -7.93 -28.45 12.41
C LEU A 147 -7.47 -27.33 11.46
N LEU A 148 -7.63 -27.52 10.15
CA LEU A 148 -7.36 -26.46 9.17
C LEU A 148 -8.36 -25.31 9.25
N LEU A 149 -9.64 -25.56 9.52
CA LEU A 149 -10.61 -24.48 9.72
C LEU A 149 -10.21 -23.63 10.93
N LEU A 150 -9.84 -24.24 12.06
CA LEU A 150 -9.30 -23.51 13.21
C LEU A 150 -8.03 -22.71 12.92
N ARG A 151 -7.35 -22.89 11.77
CA ARG A 151 -6.29 -21.97 11.34
C ARG A 151 -6.87 -20.65 10.81
N GLN A 152 -7.96 -20.72 10.03
CA GLN A 152 -8.59 -19.63 9.27
C GLN A 152 -9.54 -18.75 10.12
N THR A 153 -10.12 -19.29 11.20
CA THR A 153 -11.12 -18.55 12.00
C THR A 153 -10.45 -17.72 13.08
N SER A 154 -10.90 -16.49 13.32
CA SER A 154 -10.36 -15.64 14.41
C SER A 154 -11.00 -15.96 15.76
N VAL A 155 -12.26 -16.40 15.77
CA VAL A 155 -13.02 -16.80 16.97
C VAL A 155 -13.95 -17.99 16.65
N PRO A 156 -13.63 -19.23 17.10
CA PRO A 156 -14.60 -20.33 17.00
C PRO A 156 -15.69 -20.15 18.07
N THR A 157 -16.78 -19.44 17.73
CA THR A 157 -17.86 -19.09 18.67
C THR A 157 -18.73 -20.30 19.08
N VAL A 158 -18.82 -21.31 18.22
CA VAL A 158 -19.67 -22.50 18.41
C VAL A 158 -18.94 -23.67 19.10
N ILE A 159 -17.61 -23.75 18.97
CA ILE A 159 -16.79 -24.75 19.65
C ILE A 159 -16.44 -24.19 21.03
N ASP A 160 -17.14 -24.64 22.07
CA ASP A 160 -16.87 -24.26 23.45
C ASP A 160 -15.93 -25.25 24.16
N SER A 161 -15.49 -24.90 25.37
CA SER A 161 -14.66 -25.78 26.20
C SER A 161 -15.41 -27.05 26.64
N PHE A 162 -16.73 -27.00 26.80
CA PHE A 162 -17.54 -28.16 27.21
C PHE A 162 -17.65 -29.23 26.12
N TYR A 163 -17.78 -28.84 24.85
CA TYR A 163 -17.70 -29.73 23.70
C TYR A 163 -16.35 -30.44 23.64
N LEU A 164 -15.25 -29.71 23.80
CA LEU A 164 -13.91 -30.29 23.77
C LEU A 164 -13.64 -31.23 24.95
N VAL A 165 -14.09 -30.86 26.15
CA VAL A 165 -14.00 -31.73 27.33
C VAL A 165 -14.80 -33.01 27.12
N THR A 166 -16.07 -32.94 26.69
CA THR A 166 -16.90 -34.14 26.46
C THR A 166 -16.35 -35.04 25.34
N LEU A 167 -15.83 -34.45 24.27
CA LEU A 167 -15.17 -35.17 23.17
C LEU A 167 -13.86 -35.84 23.61
N GLY A 168 -13.08 -35.19 24.48
CA GLY A 168 -11.87 -35.75 25.09
C GLY A 168 -12.17 -36.87 26.11
N SER A 169 -13.15 -36.65 26.99
CA SER A 169 -13.61 -37.65 27.98
C SER A 169 -14.10 -38.93 27.30
N TYR A 170 -14.83 -38.81 26.19
CA TYR A 170 -15.22 -39.93 25.34
C TYR A 170 -14.03 -40.80 24.92
N ARG A 171 -12.95 -40.20 24.39
CA ARG A 171 -11.74 -40.96 23.99
C ARG A 171 -11.01 -41.56 25.18
N PHE A 172 -10.86 -40.80 26.26
CA PHE A 172 -10.24 -41.28 27.50
C PHE A 172 -10.94 -42.54 28.05
N PHE A 173 -12.28 -42.53 28.13
CA PHE A 173 -13.04 -43.68 28.61
C PHE A 173 -13.01 -44.87 27.61
N TYR A 174 -12.93 -44.63 26.30
CA TYR A 174 -12.71 -45.73 25.34
C TYR A 174 -11.35 -46.40 25.47
N ILE A 175 -10.28 -45.63 25.75
CA ILE A 175 -8.94 -46.19 26.02
C ILE A 175 -8.95 -47.06 27.28
N LEU A 176 -9.58 -46.58 28.37
CA LEU A 176 -9.75 -47.39 29.58
C LEU A 176 -10.57 -48.67 29.31
N ASN A 177 -11.61 -48.58 28.48
CA ASN A 177 -12.37 -49.76 28.03
C ASN A 177 -11.50 -50.75 27.24
N TRP A 178 -10.64 -50.30 26.32
CA TRP A 178 -9.70 -51.19 25.61
C TRP A 178 -8.71 -51.86 26.56
N LEU A 179 -8.14 -51.13 27.52
CA LEU A 179 -7.21 -51.69 28.52
C LEU A 179 -7.89 -52.77 29.37
N VAL A 180 -9.10 -52.51 29.88
CA VAL A 180 -9.84 -53.49 30.69
C VAL A 180 -10.25 -54.71 29.87
N ARG A 181 -10.66 -54.56 28.60
CA ARG A 181 -11.01 -55.70 27.74
C ARG A 181 -9.79 -56.51 27.32
N GLY A 182 -8.67 -55.86 27.04
CA GLY A 182 -7.41 -56.54 26.72
C GLY A 182 -6.84 -57.34 27.90
N ILE A 183 -6.87 -56.78 29.11
CA ILE A 183 -6.33 -57.43 30.32
C ILE A 183 -7.33 -58.44 30.93
N GLY A 184 -8.62 -58.12 30.95
CA GLY A 184 -9.64 -58.90 31.66
C GLY A 184 -10.48 -59.86 30.80
N GLU A 185 -10.73 -59.53 29.53
CA GLU A 185 -11.54 -60.37 28.62
C GLU A 185 -10.68 -61.12 27.58
N GLY A 186 -9.37 -60.84 27.50
CA GLY A 186 -8.47 -61.41 26.50
C GLY A 186 -8.78 -60.97 25.06
N TYR A 187 -9.65 -59.97 24.87
CA TYR A 187 -10.08 -59.50 23.55
C TYR A 187 -9.26 -58.29 23.12
N PHE A 188 -8.49 -58.44 22.03
CA PHE A 188 -7.68 -57.38 21.43
C PHE A 188 -8.03 -57.22 19.95
N ASP A 189 -8.41 -56.00 19.56
CA ASP A 189 -8.65 -55.59 18.18
C ASP A 189 -7.52 -54.61 17.77
N PRO A 190 -6.51 -55.07 17.00
CA PRO A 190 -5.38 -54.23 16.60
C PRO A 190 -5.82 -53.01 15.79
N THR A 191 -6.83 -53.15 14.93
CA THR A 191 -7.30 -52.09 14.02
C THR A 191 -7.92 -50.95 14.82
N SER A 192 -8.85 -51.24 15.73
CA SER A 192 -9.45 -50.23 16.60
C SER A 192 -8.42 -49.56 17.52
N VAL A 193 -7.43 -50.29 18.03
CA VAL A 193 -6.40 -49.74 18.93
C VAL A 193 -5.44 -48.82 18.19
N ILE A 194 -4.89 -49.23 17.04
CA ILE A 194 -3.91 -48.43 16.27
C ILE A 194 -4.54 -47.12 15.79
N PHE A 195 -5.68 -47.19 15.10
CA PHE A 195 -6.35 -45.99 14.59
C PHE A 195 -6.99 -45.17 15.72
N GLY A 196 -7.37 -45.80 16.83
CA GLY A 196 -7.76 -45.12 18.07
C GLY A 196 -6.65 -44.27 18.70
N ILE A 197 -5.40 -44.74 18.68
CA ILE A 197 -4.23 -43.97 19.14
C ILE A 197 -3.96 -42.78 18.20
N ILE A 198 -3.96 -43.01 16.89
CA ILE A 198 -3.79 -41.94 15.87
C ILE A 198 -4.83 -40.84 16.07
N GLN A 199 -6.09 -41.24 16.22
CA GLN A 199 -7.21 -40.33 16.44
C GLN A 199 -7.08 -39.54 17.74
N THR A 200 -6.67 -40.20 18.83
CA THR A 200 -6.46 -39.55 20.12
C THR A 200 -5.34 -38.51 20.04
N ALA A 201 -4.25 -38.81 19.31
CA ALA A 201 -3.15 -37.88 19.11
C ALA A 201 -3.59 -36.63 18.32
N LEU A 202 -4.43 -36.80 17.28
CA LEU A 202 -5.01 -35.67 16.53
C LEU A 202 -6.02 -34.85 17.37
N TYR A 203 -6.79 -35.49 18.25
CA TYR A 203 -7.64 -34.76 19.21
C TYR A 203 -6.84 -34.00 20.26
N ILE A 204 -5.69 -34.50 20.70
CA ILE A 204 -4.79 -33.78 21.60
C ILE A 204 -4.17 -32.56 20.90
N ASP A 205 -3.72 -32.67 19.64
CA ASP A 205 -3.22 -31.53 18.87
C ASP A 205 -4.33 -30.48 18.64
N PHE A 206 -5.56 -30.92 18.36
CA PHE A 206 -6.76 -30.06 18.25
C PHE A 206 -7.09 -29.32 19.55
N ALA A 207 -7.12 -30.03 20.69
CA ALA A 207 -7.34 -29.42 22.00
C ALA A 207 -6.20 -28.45 22.38
N TRP A 208 -4.95 -28.79 22.04
CA TRP A 208 -3.79 -27.94 22.27
C TRP A 208 -3.83 -26.64 21.46
N VAL A 209 -4.11 -26.72 20.15
CA VAL A 209 -4.26 -25.54 19.27
C VAL A 209 -5.41 -24.64 19.72
N TYR A 210 -6.54 -25.23 20.12
CA TYR A 210 -7.66 -24.47 20.66
C TYR A 210 -7.30 -23.78 21.99
N TRP A 211 -6.66 -24.50 22.93
CA TRP A 211 -6.27 -23.97 24.23
C TRP A 211 -5.19 -22.90 24.14
N SER A 212 -4.20 -23.07 23.24
CA SER A 212 -3.14 -22.08 23.02
C SER A 212 -3.71 -20.75 22.53
N ARG A 213 -4.74 -20.78 21.68
CA ARG A 213 -5.50 -19.60 21.24
C ARG A 213 -6.33 -18.98 22.36
N GLN A 214 -7.03 -19.77 23.18
CA GLN A 214 -7.83 -19.22 24.29
C GLN A 214 -6.98 -18.47 25.34
N ARG A 215 -5.73 -18.88 25.60
CA ARG A 215 -4.86 -18.17 26.56
C ARG A 215 -4.44 -16.76 26.13
N VAL A 216 -4.62 -16.38 24.86
CA VAL A 216 -4.42 -14.99 24.39
C VAL A 216 -5.65 -14.11 24.70
N LYS A 217 -6.80 -14.68 25.06
CA LYS A 217 -8.07 -13.96 25.25
C LYS A 217 -8.44 -13.53 26.67
N LEU A 218 -7.54 -13.71 27.66
CA LEU A 218 -7.75 -13.20 29.04
C LEU A 218 -6.79 -12.05 29.44
N ARG A 219 -6.05 -11.47 28.49
CA ARG A 219 -5.28 -10.21 28.70
C ARG A 219 -5.31 -9.31 27.45
N GLY A 220 -6.42 -8.58 27.29
CA GLY A 220 -6.56 -7.52 26.28
C GLY A 220 -6.88 -8.04 24.88
N GLY A 221 -8.02 -7.62 24.32
CA GLY A 221 -8.45 -8.02 22.98
C GLY A 221 -7.65 -7.36 21.87
N GLY A 222 -6.49 -7.95 21.52
CA GLY A 222 -5.76 -7.70 20.27
C GLY A 222 -6.03 -8.78 19.24
N VAL A 223 -5.87 -8.43 17.95
CA VAL A 223 -5.80 -9.41 16.85
C VAL A 223 -4.48 -10.16 16.96
N VAL A 224 -4.50 -11.48 16.73
CA VAL A 224 -3.32 -12.35 16.89
C VAL A 224 -2.56 -12.43 15.56
N ASP A 225 -1.24 -12.21 15.60
CA ASP A 225 -0.35 -12.36 14.46
C ASP A 225 -0.42 -13.75 13.80
N SER A 226 -0.18 -13.77 12.49
CA SER A 226 -0.22 -14.96 11.63
C SER A 226 0.95 -15.95 11.83
N ASP A 227 1.79 -15.76 12.85
CA ASP A 227 3.02 -16.54 13.09
C ASP A 227 2.92 -17.60 14.21
N ASP A 228 1.71 -17.91 14.69
CA ASP A 228 1.49 -18.95 15.71
C ASP A 228 1.57 -20.41 15.17
N LEU A 229 1.96 -20.56 13.90
CA LEU A 229 2.06 -21.84 13.17
C LEU A 229 3.20 -22.75 13.63
N THR A 230 4.09 -22.25 14.50
CA THR A 230 5.18 -23.06 15.07
C THR A 230 4.73 -24.03 16.17
N LYS A 231 3.47 -23.93 16.67
CA LYS A 231 2.98 -24.60 17.90
C LYS A 231 2.21 -25.93 17.73
N SER A 232 1.72 -26.29 16.54
CA SER A 232 1.22 -27.67 16.29
C SER A 232 2.41 -28.60 16.08
N PHE A 233 2.54 -29.63 16.91
CA PHE A 233 3.69 -30.53 16.84
C PHE A 233 3.48 -31.67 15.83
N LEU A 234 2.22 -32.03 15.60
CA LEU A 234 1.84 -33.20 14.82
C LEU A 234 1.68 -32.87 13.33
N VAL A 235 0.86 -31.87 13.00
CA VAL A 235 0.60 -31.45 11.60
C VAL A 235 1.87 -30.92 10.93
N ARG A 236 2.69 -30.14 11.65
CA ARG A 236 3.96 -29.60 11.16
C ARG A 236 4.94 -30.69 10.69
N ARG A 237 4.92 -31.87 11.31
CA ARG A 237 5.87 -32.95 11.01
C ARG A 237 5.50 -33.77 9.77
N PHE A 238 4.21 -33.82 9.42
CA PHE A 238 3.72 -34.52 8.23
C PHE A 238 3.57 -33.61 7.00
N ILE A 239 3.30 -32.31 7.19
CA ILE A 239 3.08 -31.36 6.08
C ILE A 239 4.31 -30.47 5.83
N GLY A 240 5.01 -30.02 6.88
CA GLY A 240 6.07 -29.01 6.79
C GLY A 240 7.47 -29.52 6.44
N LYS A 241 7.62 -30.63 5.70
CA LYS A 241 8.95 -31.22 5.43
C LYS A 241 9.15 -31.84 4.02
N ARG A 242 8.74 -31.12 2.99
CA ARG A 242 9.27 -31.24 1.61
C ARG A 242 9.44 -29.82 1.05
N GLY A 243 10.60 -29.53 0.44
CA GLY A 243 10.95 -28.17 -0.02
C GLY A 243 12.40 -27.75 0.25
N SER A 244 13.38 -28.62 0.02
CA SER A 244 14.82 -28.25 0.06
C SER A 244 15.69 -29.22 -0.76
N THR A 245 15.31 -29.45 -2.02
CA THR A 245 16.15 -29.89 -3.16
C THR A 245 15.29 -29.73 -4.42
N GLY A 246 15.89 -29.39 -5.55
CA GLY A 246 15.16 -28.97 -6.76
C GLY A 246 14.58 -30.10 -7.63
N SER A 247 14.23 -29.71 -8.86
CA SER A 247 13.54 -30.44 -9.96
C SER A 247 12.05 -30.80 -9.74
N GLU A 248 11.25 -30.35 -10.72
CA GLU A 248 10.01 -30.90 -11.28
C GLU A 248 9.12 -31.77 -10.37
N ASP A 249 8.04 -31.16 -9.85
CA ASP A 249 6.65 -31.60 -10.08
C ASP A 249 5.71 -30.69 -9.26
N GLY A 250 4.99 -29.79 -9.95
CA GLY A 250 4.04 -28.86 -9.33
C GLY A 250 2.61 -29.38 -9.38
N GLU A 251 1.92 -29.44 -8.23
CA GLU A 251 0.45 -29.51 -8.11
C GLU A 251 -0.04 -29.48 -6.63
N ALA A 252 0.87 -29.66 -5.65
CA ALA A 252 0.53 -29.73 -4.22
C ALA A 252 0.52 -28.37 -3.47
N ASP A 253 1.26 -27.36 -3.94
CA ASP A 253 1.39 -26.08 -3.22
C ASP A 253 0.20 -25.13 -3.40
N GLU A 254 -0.67 -25.40 -4.38
CA GLU A 254 -1.83 -24.54 -4.68
C GLU A 254 -2.79 -24.36 -3.50
N ASP A 255 -2.94 -25.33 -2.59
CA ASP A 255 -3.89 -25.21 -1.47
C ASP A 255 -3.33 -24.40 -0.30
N ALA A 256 -2.01 -24.40 -0.11
CA ALA A 256 -1.35 -23.53 0.87
C ALA A 256 -1.42 -22.08 0.41
N GLU A 257 -1.20 -21.82 -0.89
CA GLU A 257 -1.48 -20.53 -1.50
C GLU A 257 -2.98 -20.19 -1.49
N ALA A 258 -3.88 -21.14 -1.77
CA ALA A 258 -5.33 -20.90 -1.75
C ALA A 258 -5.87 -20.65 -0.33
N LEU A 259 -5.21 -21.12 0.72
CA LEU A 259 -5.50 -20.75 2.11
C LEU A 259 -5.13 -19.28 2.37
N ALA A 260 -3.91 -18.86 2.00
CA ALA A 260 -3.45 -17.47 2.13
C ALA A 260 -4.26 -16.49 1.26
N ARG A 261 -4.72 -16.92 0.08
CA ARG A 261 -5.56 -16.14 -0.85
C ARG A 261 -7.01 -15.98 -0.41
N GLN A 262 -7.44 -16.60 0.70
CA GLN A 262 -8.87 -16.75 0.97
C GLN A 262 -9.25 -16.58 2.45
N GLU A 263 -8.26 -16.46 3.34
CA GLU A 263 -8.30 -15.52 4.47
C GLU A 263 -8.37 -14.06 3.95
N ASN A 264 -7.73 -13.78 2.81
CA ASN A 264 -7.87 -12.56 2.00
C ASN A 264 -9.07 -12.64 1.02
N GLY A 265 -10.29 -12.67 1.56
CA GLY A 265 -11.51 -12.88 0.78
C GLY A 265 -11.80 -11.82 -0.29
N SER A 266 -11.58 -12.16 -1.56
CA SER A 266 -12.28 -11.53 -2.69
C SER A 266 -12.89 -12.59 -3.61
N ILE A 267 -14.22 -12.57 -3.73
CA ILE A 267 -14.97 -13.49 -4.60
C ILE A 267 -15.06 -12.85 -5.98
N GLN A 268 -14.54 -13.53 -7.00
CA GLN A 268 -14.89 -13.29 -8.39
C GLN A 268 -15.94 -14.34 -8.78
N ASP A 269 -17.13 -13.90 -9.19
CA ASP A 269 -18.22 -14.80 -9.57
C ASP A 269 -18.58 -14.57 -11.04
N GLY A 270 -18.53 -15.65 -11.83
CA GLY A 270 -18.93 -15.66 -13.23
C GLY A 270 -20.36 -16.18 -13.35
N GLY A 271 -21.32 -15.30 -13.64
CA GLY A 271 -22.73 -15.64 -13.49
C GLY A 271 -23.34 -16.46 -14.63
N ARG A 272 -24.36 -17.26 -14.28
CA ARG A 272 -25.66 -17.35 -15.01
C ARG A 272 -26.67 -18.22 -14.26
N SER A 273 -27.71 -17.59 -13.67
CA SER A 273 -29.14 -17.95 -13.88
C SER A 273 -30.09 -17.19 -12.94
N ALA A 274 -31.14 -16.64 -13.54
CA ALA A 274 -32.37 -16.03 -13.04
C ALA A 274 -32.78 -16.10 -11.54
N GLY A 275 -33.23 -14.94 -11.01
CA GLY A 275 -34.49 -14.86 -10.24
C GLY A 275 -34.47 -14.20 -8.85
N GLY A 276 -35.22 -13.11 -8.68
CA GLY A 276 -35.96 -12.85 -7.42
C GLY A 276 -35.42 -11.84 -6.38
N ARG A 277 -35.64 -10.54 -6.66
CA ARG A 277 -36.10 -9.46 -5.74
C ARG A 277 -35.69 -9.39 -4.24
N ASN A 278 -35.19 -8.18 -3.91
CA ASN A 278 -35.55 -7.30 -2.78
C ASN A 278 -34.81 -7.35 -1.41
N TRP A 279 -34.41 -6.13 -1.01
CA TRP A 279 -34.26 -5.47 0.32
C TRP A 279 -34.13 -6.29 1.63
N GLY A 280 -33.44 -5.78 2.67
CA GLY A 280 -32.89 -4.43 2.86
C GLY A 280 -31.97 -4.31 4.08
N ALA A 281 -31.62 -3.08 4.46
CA ALA A 281 -30.58 -2.77 5.46
C ALA A 281 -31.08 -2.70 6.93
N ARG A 282 -30.10 -2.53 7.85
CA ARG A 282 -30.19 -2.43 9.33
C ARG A 282 -30.23 -3.78 10.05
N GLY A 283 -29.60 -3.95 11.22
CA GLY A 283 -28.80 -2.98 11.98
C GLY A 283 -28.06 -3.62 13.17
N ILE A 284 -27.30 -2.80 13.90
CA ILE A 284 -26.56 -3.17 15.11
C ILE A 284 -27.54 -3.45 16.27
N SER A 285 -27.28 -4.48 17.08
CA SER A 285 -27.74 -4.52 18.47
C SER A 285 -26.79 -5.33 19.35
N VAL A 286 -26.27 -4.68 20.39
CA VAL A 286 -25.50 -5.30 21.48
C VAL A 286 -26.45 -6.05 22.44
N SER A 287 -25.88 -7.01 23.17
CA SER A 287 -26.48 -7.86 24.21
C SER A 287 -27.42 -7.19 25.22
N ALA A 288 -28.44 -7.93 25.64
CA ALA A 288 -28.79 -8.12 27.05
C ALA A 288 -29.57 -9.44 27.21
N ASP A 289 -29.28 -10.18 28.29
CA ASP A 289 -29.92 -11.44 28.63
C ASP A 289 -31.24 -11.27 29.40
N ASP A 290 -31.89 -12.43 29.57
CA ASP A 290 -32.63 -12.86 30.75
C ASP A 290 -34.17 -12.71 30.87
N THR A 291 -34.74 -13.91 31.07
CA THR A 291 -35.89 -14.26 31.92
C THR A 291 -37.35 -14.07 31.46
N LEU A 292 -37.93 -15.25 31.21
CA LEU A 292 -39.15 -15.81 31.83
C LEU A 292 -40.58 -15.38 31.39
N ALA A 293 -41.33 -16.46 31.13
CA ALA A 293 -42.72 -16.70 31.50
C ALA A 293 -43.87 -15.97 30.76
N GLU A 294 -44.43 -16.73 29.81
CA GLU A 294 -45.84 -17.16 29.80
C GLU A 294 -47.00 -16.14 29.91
N HIS A 295 -47.74 -16.12 28.81
CA HIS A 295 -49.19 -16.26 28.72
C HIS A 295 -50.17 -15.09 28.97
N GLU A 296 -51.10 -15.05 28.00
CA GLU A 296 -52.47 -14.51 28.01
C GLU A 296 -52.79 -13.08 27.54
N ARG A 297 -53.97 -13.03 26.93
CA ARG A 297 -54.59 -12.01 26.06
C ARG A 297 -55.65 -11.21 26.90
N PRO A 298 -56.53 -10.37 26.29
CA PRO A 298 -56.28 -9.17 25.47
C PRO A 298 -57.17 -7.96 25.86
N GLY A 299 -56.87 -6.78 25.31
CA GLY A 299 -57.85 -5.68 25.12
C GLY A 299 -58.10 -4.79 26.34
N ALA A 300 -58.91 -3.73 26.25
CA ALA A 300 -59.47 -3.03 25.09
C ALA A 300 -60.03 -1.64 25.48
N ARG A 301 -59.92 -0.63 24.60
CA ARG A 301 -60.56 0.72 24.69
C ARG A 301 -60.06 1.55 25.89
N ARG A 302 -60.17 2.89 25.95
CA ARG A 302 -61.16 3.87 25.44
C ARG A 302 -60.43 5.25 25.34
N GLN A 303 -60.51 6.03 24.24
CA GLN A 303 -61.46 7.16 24.00
C GLN A 303 -61.22 8.35 24.99
N GLU A 304 -61.17 9.66 24.68
CA GLU A 304 -61.89 10.54 23.73
C GLU A 304 -61.05 11.82 23.39
N SER A 305 -61.03 12.32 22.14
CA SER A 305 -61.70 13.56 21.61
C SER A 305 -61.06 14.91 22.01
N TYR A 306 -61.08 16.03 21.27
CA TYR A 306 -61.65 16.53 19.99
C TYR A 306 -60.52 17.34 19.26
N SER A 307 -60.56 17.86 18.03
CA SER A 307 -61.63 18.24 17.07
C SER A 307 -61.10 18.28 15.61
N ASP A 308 -61.99 18.04 14.64
CA ASP A 308 -62.21 18.67 13.30
C ASP A 308 -61.09 19.52 12.65
N ALA A 309 -60.86 19.57 11.32
CA ALA A 309 -61.26 18.82 10.10
C ALA A 309 -60.37 19.37 8.94
N ALA A 310 -60.30 18.88 7.69
CA ALA A 310 -60.95 17.83 6.90
C ALA A 310 -59.85 17.12 6.05
N GLN A 311 -59.93 15.85 5.63
CA GLN A 311 -60.68 15.28 4.49
C GLN A 311 -60.55 16.03 3.14
N ALA A 312 -60.22 15.37 2.01
CA ALA A 312 -59.85 13.97 1.79
C ALA A 312 -59.10 13.74 0.44
N ASP A 313 -58.28 12.68 0.40
CA ASP A 313 -58.13 11.64 -0.65
C ASP A 313 -58.46 11.99 -2.13
N ALA A 314 -57.65 11.62 -3.15
CA ALA A 314 -57.24 10.24 -3.41
C ALA A 314 -56.10 10.09 -4.46
N GLN A 315 -55.56 8.87 -4.54
CA GLN A 315 -54.55 8.33 -5.48
C GLN A 315 -55.12 8.11 -6.92
N PRO A 316 -54.38 7.61 -7.96
CA PRO A 316 -53.04 7.00 -7.95
C PRO A 316 -52.06 7.30 -9.13
N MET A 317 -50.81 6.86 -8.92
CA MET A 317 -49.81 6.31 -9.88
C MET A 317 -49.95 6.59 -11.40
N ALA A 318 -48.91 7.18 -12.02
CA ALA A 318 -47.91 6.44 -12.84
C ALA A 318 -46.82 7.37 -13.43
N ASP A 319 -45.74 6.73 -13.89
CA ASP A 319 -44.60 7.23 -14.69
C ASP A 319 -45.03 8.13 -15.89
N PRO A 320 -44.21 9.10 -16.34
CA PRO A 320 -43.26 8.75 -17.39
C PRO A 320 -41.90 9.51 -17.40
N ALA A 321 -40.91 8.88 -18.04
CA ALA A 321 -39.79 9.58 -18.66
C ALA A 321 -40.23 10.32 -19.95
N SER A 322 -39.30 11.04 -20.60
CA SER A 322 -39.46 11.86 -21.81
C SER A 322 -40.33 13.12 -21.68
N PHE A 323 -39.68 14.27 -21.84
CA PHE A 323 -40.18 15.41 -22.60
C PHE A 323 -38.97 16.14 -23.22
N GLU A 324 -38.86 16.07 -24.54
CA GLU A 324 -38.12 17.03 -25.36
C GLU A 324 -39.12 18.08 -25.86
N ASP A 325 -38.62 19.32 -25.93
CA ASP A 325 -38.91 20.38 -26.90
C ASP A 325 -40.31 21.06 -27.02
N ASP A 326 -40.24 22.22 -27.70
CA ASP A 326 -41.24 23.21 -28.10
C ASP A 326 -41.90 24.05 -26.96
N ASP A 327 -42.09 25.37 -27.08
CA ASP A 327 -41.42 26.46 -27.84
C ASP A 327 -42.07 27.79 -27.36
N ASP A 328 -41.39 28.95 -27.48
CA ASP A 328 -42.01 30.27 -27.76
C ASP A 328 -40.97 31.42 -27.82
N ASP A 329 -41.07 32.25 -28.87
CA ASP A 329 -40.26 33.45 -29.17
C ASP A 329 -40.57 34.65 -28.23
N ALA A 330 -39.92 35.83 -28.22
CA ALA A 330 -38.93 36.53 -29.06
C ALA A 330 -38.03 37.41 -28.13
N ASP A 331 -36.99 38.18 -28.49
CA ASP A 331 -36.82 39.05 -29.67
C ASP A 331 -35.35 39.56 -29.72
N ALA A 332 -34.63 39.46 -30.86
CA ALA A 332 -33.31 40.12 -31.06
C ALA A 332 -32.89 40.23 -32.55
N PRO A 333 -32.34 41.39 -33.02
CA PRO A 333 -32.05 41.64 -34.43
C PRO A 333 -30.67 41.12 -34.95
N PRO A 334 -30.48 41.00 -36.29
CA PRO A 334 -29.47 40.11 -36.91
C PRO A 334 -28.11 40.78 -37.29
N PRO A 335 -27.08 39.98 -37.65
CA PRO A 335 -25.71 40.45 -37.92
C PRO A 335 -25.45 40.79 -39.41
N PRO A 336 -24.38 41.56 -39.73
CA PRO A 336 -23.90 41.75 -41.09
C PRO A 336 -23.02 40.58 -41.57
N GLY A 337 -23.15 40.22 -42.85
CA GLY A 337 -22.54 39.03 -43.44
C GLY A 337 -21.13 39.22 -44.02
N LYS A 338 -20.61 38.14 -44.62
CA LYS A 338 -19.41 38.12 -45.46
C LYS A 338 -19.78 38.55 -46.88
N ASP A 339 -18.90 39.32 -47.52
CA ASP A 339 -18.79 39.39 -48.98
C ASP A 339 -17.49 38.74 -49.45
N SER A 340 -17.54 38.14 -50.63
CA SER A 340 -16.42 37.48 -51.32
C SER A 340 -16.38 37.92 -52.78
N ALA A 341 -15.20 38.25 -53.31
CA ALA A 341 -15.02 38.51 -54.73
C ALA A 341 -13.65 38.03 -55.25
N ASP A 342 -13.68 37.38 -56.41
CA ASP A 342 -12.52 36.82 -57.14
C ASP A 342 -11.58 37.87 -57.73
N THR A 343 -10.32 37.49 -58.01
CA THR A 343 -9.73 37.69 -59.36
C THR A 343 -8.52 36.79 -59.67
N LYS A 344 -8.08 36.76 -60.95
CA LYS A 344 -7.37 35.65 -61.62
C LYS A 344 -5.86 35.88 -61.90
N HIS A 345 -5.14 34.77 -62.08
CA HIS A 345 -3.90 34.52 -62.86
C HIS A 345 -3.18 35.67 -63.62
N LYS A 346 -1.83 35.71 -63.55
CA LYS A 346 -0.90 35.25 -64.65
C LYS A 346 0.61 35.46 -64.36
N LYS A 347 1.44 34.53 -64.91
CA LYS A 347 2.80 34.64 -65.54
C LYS A 347 3.92 35.47 -64.86
N GLU A 348 5.11 34.95 -64.55
CA GLU A 348 6.23 34.33 -65.33
C GLU A 348 7.40 35.31 -65.62
N ASN A 349 8.62 34.76 -65.73
CA ASN A 349 9.92 35.38 -66.09
C ASN A 349 10.60 36.27 -65.02
N GLU A 350 11.93 36.29 -64.86
CA GLU A 350 13.02 35.48 -65.45
C GLU A 350 14.30 35.52 -64.55
N ASP A 351 15.16 34.51 -64.74
CA ASP A 351 16.57 34.39 -64.29
C ASP A 351 17.50 35.45 -64.96
N PRO A 352 18.85 35.54 -64.75
CA PRO A 352 19.78 34.53 -64.18
C PRO A 352 20.91 35.05 -63.26
N VAL A 353 21.73 34.13 -62.70
CA VAL A 353 23.15 33.90 -63.08
C VAL A 353 23.86 32.98 -62.06
N GLU A 354 24.39 31.85 -62.57
CA GLU A 354 25.56 31.03 -62.16
C GLU A 354 26.10 31.06 -60.71
N ARG A 355 26.60 29.94 -60.14
CA ARG A 355 27.44 28.93 -60.83
C ARG A 355 27.45 27.55 -60.16
N SER A 356 27.54 26.52 -60.99
CA SER A 356 27.64 25.08 -60.65
C SER A 356 29.07 24.58 -60.44
N SER A 357 29.25 23.43 -59.78
CA SER A 357 29.86 22.25 -60.45
C SER A 357 29.79 20.94 -59.64
N THR A 358 28.98 20.02 -60.17
CA THR A 358 29.05 18.54 -60.15
C THR A 358 30.42 18.01 -60.64
N PRO A 359 30.79 16.69 -60.56
CA PRO A 359 30.05 15.59 -61.23
C PRO A 359 30.06 14.18 -60.58
N ALA A 360 29.34 13.28 -61.28
CA ALA A 360 29.22 11.85 -61.02
C ALA A 360 30.04 11.02 -62.04
N ASP A 361 29.61 9.77 -62.29
CA ASP A 361 30.11 8.76 -63.27
C ASP A 361 31.36 7.95 -62.82
N ALA A 362 31.50 6.64 -63.12
CA ALA A 362 30.56 5.62 -63.63
C ALA A 362 31.12 4.17 -63.45
N VAL A 363 30.22 3.17 -63.46
CA VAL A 363 30.33 1.77 -63.96
C VAL A 363 31.66 0.98 -63.84
N GLY A 364 31.63 -0.27 -63.31
CA GLY A 364 32.70 -1.25 -63.61
C GLY A 364 32.84 -2.55 -62.77
N SER A 365 31.99 -3.56 -63.02
CA SER A 365 32.22 -5.03 -62.89
C SER A 365 33.37 -5.67 -62.05
N SER A 366 32.94 -6.59 -61.16
CA SER A 366 33.38 -8.00 -61.03
C SER A 366 34.70 -8.43 -60.34
N ALA A 367 34.59 -9.62 -59.71
CA ALA A 367 35.61 -10.61 -59.33
C ALA A 367 36.40 -10.46 -58.00
N GLY A 368 36.43 -11.59 -57.27
CA GLY A 368 37.47 -12.04 -56.35
C GLY A 368 37.48 -13.57 -56.39
N PRO A 369 38.14 -14.31 -55.47
CA PRO A 369 39.28 -14.00 -54.58
C PRO A 369 40.56 -14.74 -55.09
N PRO A 370 41.65 -14.95 -54.30
CA PRO A 370 41.68 -16.07 -53.35
C PRO A 370 42.54 -15.88 -52.06
N THR A 371 42.56 -16.93 -51.24
CA THR A 371 43.18 -17.11 -49.91
C THR A 371 44.66 -17.53 -49.92
N ARG A 372 45.38 -17.28 -48.80
CA ARG A 372 46.33 -18.21 -48.11
C ARG A 372 47.05 -17.52 -46.92
N GLU A 373 46.93 -17.99 -45.68
CA GLU A 373 47.69 -19.03 -44.93
C GLU A 373 48.66 -18.41 -43.89
N GLN A 374 49.03 -19.19 -42.87
CA GLN A 374 49.66 -18.80 -41.58
C GLN A 374 51.23 -18.86 -41.66
N PRO A 375 52.08 -18.93 -40.58
CA PRO A 375 51.86 -18.80 -39.11
C PRO A 375 52.95 -18.05 -38.27
N VAL A 376 52.61 -17.80 -36.99
CA VAL A 376 53.41 -17.93 -35.73
C VAL A 376 54.95 -17.75 -35.73
N HIS A 377 55.48 -16.93 -34.81
CA HIS A 377 56.54 -17.38 -33.87
C HIS A 377 56.69 -16.51 -32.60
N ILE A 378 57.10 -17.17 -31.50
CA ILE A 378 57.37 -16.63 -30.15
C ILE A 378 58.89 -16.59 -29.92
N ALA A 379 59.40 -15.58 -29.20
CA ALA A 379 60.67 -15.63 -28.47
C ALA A 379 60.70 -14.63 -27.29
N THR A 380 61.46 -14.97 -26.26
CA THR A 380 61.62 -14.25 -24.99
C THR A 380 62.93 -13.45 -24.94
N ASP A 381 63.03 -12.41 -24.09
CA ASP A 381 63.90 -12.41 -22.91
C ASP A 381 64.07 -11.02 -22.25
N GLU A 382 64.68 -11.04 -21.06
CA GLU A 382 64.82 -9.98 -20.08
C GLU A 382 65.74 -8.81 -20.52
N GLN A 383 65.44 -7.59 -20.04
CA GLN A 383 66.36 -6.82 -19.18
C GLN A 383 65.66 -5.57 -18.60
N GLY A 384 65.99 -5.22 -17.35
CA GLY A 384 65.20 -4.30 -16.54
C GLY A 384 65.48 -2.81 -16.77
N ILE A 385 64.48 -1.98 -16.45
CA ILE A 385 64.62 -0.53 -16.29
C ILE A 385 64.04 -0.11 -14.93
N GLN A 386 64.67 0.90 -14.33
CA GLN A 386 64.50 1.32 -12.94
C GLN A 386 63.08 1.80 -12.59
N PHE A 387 62.68 1.56 -11.34
CA PHE A 387 61.52 2.20 -10.74
C PHE A 387 61.68 3.73 -10.74
N HIS A 388 60.86 4.43 -11.51
CA HIS A 388 60.53 5.82 -11.25
C HIS A 388 59.21 5.91 -10.48
N ASN A 389 59.23 6.68 -9.39
CA ASN A 389 58.09 6.98 -8.55
C ASN A 389 57.04 7.81 -9.31
N LEU A 390 56.27 7.17 -10.16
CA LEU A 390 54.95 7.67 -10.56
C LEU A 390 53.96 7.29 -9.46
N ALA A 391 53.89 8.15 -8.44
CA ALA A 391 52.75 8.16 -7.54
C ALA A 391 51.51 8.43 -8.39
N PHE A 392 50.72 7.38 -8.65
CA PHE A 392 49.44 7.52 -9.34
C PHE A 392 48.53 8.39 -8.49
N ALA A 393 48.46 9.68 -8.84
CA ALA A 393 47.50 10.63 -8.32
C ALA A 393 46.10 10.23 -8.84
N TYR A 394 45.53 9.23 -8.18
CA TYR A 394 44.14 8.81 -8.35
C TYR A 394 43.24 9.94 -7.85
N SER A 395 42.98 10.94 -8.68
CA SER A 395 41.98 11.97 -8.37
C SER A 395 40.60 11.30 -8.28
N PRO A 396 39.94 11.29 -7.10
CA PRO A 396 38.65 10.64 -6.93
C PRO A 396 37.48 11.62 -7.14
N THR A 397 37.75 12.75 -7.79
CA THR A 397 36.76 13.79 -8.09
C THR A 397 35.70 13.29 -9.06
N MET A 398 34.60 14.03 -9.20
CA MET A 398 33.69 13.80 -10.32
C MET A 398 34.45 14.03 -11.63
N ASP A 399 33.97 13.38 -12.68
CA ASP A 399 34.29 13.79 -14.04
C ASP A 399 33.87 15.27 -14.18
N PRO A 400 34.81 16.22 -14.38
CA PRO A 400 34.50 17.65 -14.42
C PRO A 400 33.46 17.98 -15.49
N ASP A 401 33.51 17.27 -16.62
CA ASP A 401 32.59 17.41 -17.74
C ASP A 401 31.15 17.18 -17.30
N ASN A 402 30.88 16.21 -16.41
CA ASN A 402 29.53 15.94 -15.91
C ASN A 402 29.03 17.04 -14.96
N LEU A 403 29.91 17.72 -14.22
CA LEU A 403 29.53 18.89 -13.42
C LEU A 403 29.23 20.11 -14.30
N GLU A 404 29.97 20.32 -15.38
CA GLU A 404 29.70 21.41 -16.32
C GLU A 404 28.40 21.16 -17.11
N LYS A 405 28.21 19.93 -17.62
CA LYS A 405 26.96 19.48 -18.25
C LYS A 405 25.74 19.63 -17.33
N GLN A 406 25.83 19.28 -16.05
CA GLN A 406 24.75 19.51 -15.08
C GLN A 406 24.33 20.99 -14.95
N ASN A 407 25.20 21.96 -15.27
CA ASN A 407 24.83 23.39 -15.29
C ASN A 407 24.32 23.87 -16.68
N ARG A 408 24.46 23.06 -17.73
CA ARG A 408 24.01 23.33 -19.11
C ARG A 408 23.60 22.01 -19.79
N PRO A 409 22.49 21.38 -19.34
CA PRO A 409 22.13 20.04 -19.82
C PRO A 409 21.77 20.04 -21.30
N GLU A 410 22.00 18.90 -21.96
CA GLU A 410 21.49 18.69 -23.32
C GLU A 410 19.95 18.71 -23.37
N SER A 411 19.38 19.02 -24.54
CA SER A 411 17.94 18.89 -24.75
C SER A 411 17.51 17.42 -24.61
N PRO A 412 16.45 17.11 -23.83
CA PRO A 412 16.02 15.73 -23.64
C PRO A 412 15.62 15.02 -24.95
N ARG A 413 16.12 13.80 -25.14
CA ARG A 413 15.91 12.98 -26.33
C ARG A 413 15.54 11.55 -25.94
N TYR A 414 14.32 11.14 -26.27
CA TYR A 414 13.79 9.80 -26.01
C TYR A 414 13.66 8.97 -27.29
N LEU A 415 13.61 7.64 -27.16
CA LEU A 415 13.32 6.75 -28.28
C LEU A 415 11.91 7.02 -28.84
N THR A 416 11.83 7.26 -30.15
CA THR A 416 10.54 7.43 -30.84
C THR A 416 9.96 6.05 -31.17
N PHE A 417 8.92 5.66 -30.44
CA PHE A 417 8.17 4.43 -30.71
C PHE A 417 7.25 4.63 -31.92
N GLN A 418 7.17 3.64 -32.82
CA GLN A 418 6.16 3.64 -33.87
C GLN A 418 4.77 3.64 -33.23
N ASN A 419 3.90 4.54 -33.69
CA ASN A 419 2.51 4.62 -33.26
C ASN A 419 1.56 4.44 -34.45
N SER A 420 0.39 3.86 -34.19
CA SER A 420 -0.67 3.79 -35.20
C SER A 420 -1.31 5.18 -35.38
N LYS A 421 -1.77 5.49 -36.61
CA LYS A 421 -2.26 6.83 -36.97
C LYS A 421 -3.44 7.25 -36.07
N PRO A 422 -3.61 8.53 -35.73
CA PRO A 422 -4.81 9.00 -35.05
C PRO A 422 -6.08 8.50 -35.76
N GLY A 423 -6.94 7.77 -35.05
CA GLY A 423 -8.16 7.18 -35.59
C GLY A 423 -8.14 5.65 -35.82
N SER A 424 -7.00 4.96 -35.71
CA SER A 424 -6.94 3.50 -35.92
C SER A 424 -7.27 2.62 -34.70
N GLY A 425 -7.73 3.23 -33.60
CA GLY A 425 -8.02 2.56 -32.32
C GLY A 425 -7.37 3.26 -31.12
N LEU A 426 -7.66 2.77 -29.91
CA LEU A 426 -7.04 3.28 -28.68
C LEU A 426 -5.67 2.63 -28.41
N ASN A 427 -5.38 1.49 -29.03
CA ASN A 427 -4.17 0.68 -28.85
C ASN A 427 -2.97 1.22 -29.66
N LYS A 428 -2.62 2.50 -29.47
CA LYS A 428 -1.62 3.23 -30.28
C LYS A 428 -0.21 2.63 -30.32
N PHE A 429 0.25 2.04 -29.22
CA PHE A 429 1.58 1.47 -29.04
C PHE A 429 1.52 -0.05 -29.00
N SER A 430 0.55 -0.64 -28.29
CA SER A 430 0.49 -2.10 -28.13
C SER A 430 0.18 -2.83 -29.45
N SER A 431 -0.50 -2.15 -30.39
CA SER A 431 -0.68 -2.65 -31.75
C SER A 431 0.63 -2.94 -32.50
N THR A 432 1.77 -2.35 -32.10
CA THR A 432 3.08 -2.73 -32.65
C THR A 432 3.39 -4.21 -32.38
N LEU A 433 3.08 -4.72 -31.18
CA LEU A 433 3.31 -6.11 -30.81
C LEU A 433 2.17 -7.03 -31.25
N THR A 434 0.92 -6.52 -31.26
CA THR A 434 -0.26 -7.37 -31.46
C THR A 434 -0.79 -7.42 -32.89
N ARG A 435 -0.44 -6.50 -33.79
CA ARG A 435 -0.92 -6.50 -35.19
C ARG A 435 -0.33 -7.66 -36.01
N GLU A 436 -1.15 -8.22 -36.91
CA GLU A 436 -0.81 -9.33 -37.83
C GLU A 436 0.08 -10.41 -37.18
N HIS A 437 1.12 -10.87 -37.87
CA HIS A 437 2.12 -11.81 -37.38
C HIS A 437 3.53 -11.19 -37.35
N ASP A 438 3.62 -9.87 -37.16
CA ASP A 438 4.89 -9.13 -37.10
C ASP A 438 5.73 -9.56 -35.88
N PHE A 439 5.07 -9.85 -34.75
CA PHE A 439 5.72 -10.28 -33.48
C PHE A 439 5.05 -11.52 -32.86
N PRO A 440 5.16 -12.70 -33.49
CA PRO A 440 4.43 -13.90 -33.07
C PRO A 440 4.84 -14.39 -31.67
N ALA A 441 6.10 -14.20 -31.28
CA ALA A 441 6.60 -14.54 -29.95
C ALA A 441 5.97 -13.67 -28.85
N ALA A 442 5.79 -12.36 -29.10
CA ALA A 442 5.13 -11.47 -28.15
C ALA A 442 3.64 -11.83 -27.99
N GLN A 443 2.97 -12.14 -29.10
CA GLN A 443 1.57 -12.59 -29.08
C GLN A 443 1.40 -13.92 -28.33
N ALA A 444 2.30 -14.89 -28.52
CA ALA A 444 2.32 -16.15 -27.77
C ALA A 444 2.49 -15.93 -26.26
N MET A 445 3.40 -15.05 -25.84
CA MET A 445 3.56 -14.66 -24.43
C MET A 445 2.30 -13.99 -23.86
N LEU A 446 1.65 -13.11 -24.62
CA LEU A 446 0.41 -12.44 -24.18
C LEU A 446 -0.78 -13.41 -24.05
N TYR A 447 -0.89 -14.42 -24.94
CA TYR A 447 -1.85 -15.51 -24.77
C TYR A 447 -1.56 -16.33 -23.50
N ALA A 448 -0.30 -16.70 -23.26
CA ALA A 448 0.10 -17.40 -22.04
C ALA A 448 -0.14 -16.58 -20.76
N ALA A 449 -0.03 -15.24 -20.84
CA ALA A 449 -0.36 -14.31 -19.76
C ALA A 449 -1.87 -14.13 -19.52
N GLY A 450 -2.74 -14.79 -20.30
CA GLY A 450 -4.18 -14.89 -20.04
C GLY A 450 -5.09 -14.09 -20.99
N VAL A 451 -4.60 -13.56 -22.12
CA VAL A 451 -5.46 -12.93 -23.13
C VAL A 451 -6.41 -13.97 -23.75
N LYS A 452 -7.72 -13.79 -23.59
CA LYS A 452 -8.74 -14.83 -23.86
C LYS A 452 -9.12 -15.06 -25.32
N GLY A 453 -8.50 -14.36 -26.28
CA GLY A 453 -8.77 -14.55 -27.70
C GLY A 453 -8.20 -13.46 -28.59
N GLU A 454 -8.18 -13.74 -29.90
CA GLU A 454 -7.53 -12.89 -30.89
C GLU A 454 -8.12 -11.48 -30.97
N LYS A 455 -9.46 -11.33 -31.02
CA LYS A 455 -10.10 -10.00 -31.05
C LYS A 455 -9.58 -9.12 -29.91
N THR A 456 -9.58 -9.64 -28.68
CA THR A 456 -9.06 -8.93 -27.50
C THR A 456 -7.60 -8.53 -27.69
N LEU A 457 -6.75 -9.43 -28.14
CA LEU A 457 -5.32 -9.18 -28.40
C LEU A 457 -5.11 -8.09 -29.46
N LYS A 458 -5.87 -8.12 -30.57
CA LYS A 458 -5.73 -7.20 -31.69
C LYS A 458 -6.33 -5.81 -31.43
N THR A 459 -7.37 -5.68 -30.60
CA THR A 459 -8.16 -4.43 -30.52
C THR A 459 -8.16 -3.72 -29.16
N PHE A 460 -7.95 -4.40 -28.04
CA PHE A 460 -8.01 -3.75 -26.72
C PHE A 460 -6.72 -2.98 -26.43
N PRO A 461 -6.76 -1.73 -25.95
CA PRO A 461 -5.57 -1.04 -25.47
C PRO A 461 -5.06 -1.69 -24.18
N GLN A 462 -3.75 -1.64 -23.98
CA GLN A 462 -3.06 -2.25 -22.85
C GLN A 462 -2.65 -1.19 -21.83
N VAL A 463 -3.19 -1.27 -20.62
CA VAL A 463 -2.94 -0.33 -19.54
C VAL A 463 -2.00 -0.97 -18.50
N GLY A 464 -0.85 -0.37 -18.27
CA GLY A 464 0.02 -0.73 -17.15
C GLY A 464 -0.56 -0.22 -15.84
N VAL A 465 -0.73 -1.09 -14.84
CA VAL A 465 -1.18 -0.72 -13.49
C VAL A 465 -0.01 -0.89 -12.53
N ALA A 466 0.72 0.19 -12.29
CA ALA A 466 1.98 0.22 -11.55
C ALA A 466 1.74 0.50 -10.06
N SER A 467 1.61 -0.56 -9.25
CA SER A 467 1.51 -0.43 -7.78
C SER A 467 2.88 -0.28 -7.13
N VAL A 468 2.97 0.54 -6.08
CA VAL A 468 4.16 0.63 -5.21
C VAL A 468 3.94 -0.17 -3.93
N TRP A 469 3.41 -1.40 -4.06
CA TRP A 469 3.04 -2.25 -2.93
C TRP A 469 4.24 -3.02 -2.35
N TRP A 470 4.28 -3.11 -1.03
CA TRP A 470 5.08 -4.05 -0.25
C TRP A 470 4.54 -4.09 1.20
N GLU A 471 4.79 -5.18 1.92
CA GLU A 471 4.11 -5.48 3.19
C GLU A 471 4.70 -4.77 4.41
N GLY A 472 5.99 -4.41 4.37
CA GLY A 472 6.71 -3.85 5.52
C GLY A 472 6.46 -2.36 5.81
N ASN A 473 5.42 -1.74 5.25
CA ASN A 473 5.09 -0.33 5.49
C ASN A 473 3.58 -0.06 5.40
N PRO A 474 2.93 0.50 6.43
CA PRO A 474 1.49 0.81 6.40
C PRO A 474 1.09 1.74 5.24
N CYS A 475 2.01 2.57 4.73
CA CYS A 475 1.74 3.44 3.58
C CYS A 475 1.50 2.65 2.27
N ASN A 476 1.98 1.40 2.18
CA ASN A 476 2.06 0.63 0.94
C ASN A 476 1.34 -0.75 0.98
N THR A 477 0.99 -1.27 2.17
CA THR A 477 0.45 -2.63 2.35
C THR A 477 -0.83 -2.93 1.57
N HIS A 478 -1.70 -1.94 1.40
CA HIS A 478 -3.02 -2.07 0.75
C HIS A 478 -3.01 -1.79 -0.75
N LEU A 479 -1.89 -1.30 -1.31
CA LEU A 479 -1.83 -0.83 -2.71
C LEU A 479 -1.95 -1.97 -3.73
N LEU A 480 -1.67 -3.22 -3.33
CA LEU A 480 -1.88 -4.41 -4.16
C LEU A 480 -3.38 -4.59 -4.48
N ASP A 481 -4.25 -4.44 -3.48
CA ASP A 481 -5.69 -4.64 -3.62
C ASP A 481 -6.38 -3.45 -4.29
N ILE A 482 -5.88 -2.22 -4.07
CA ILE A 482 -6.23 -1.05 -4.90
C ILE A 482 -5.90 -1.35 -6.36
N GLY A 483 -4.71 -1.90 -6.66
CA GLY A 483 -4.32 -2.27 -8.02
C GLY A 483 -5.17 -3.39 -8.63
N LYS A 484 -5.57 -4.40 -7.85
CA LYS A 484 -6.51 -5.44 -8.31
C LYS A 484 -7.88 -4.85 -8.65
N GLU A 485 -8.43 -3.94 -7.84
CA GLU A 485 -9.73 -3.33 -8.13
C GLU A 485 -9.65 -2.34 -9.30
N VAL A 486 -8.56 -1.56 -9.44
CA VAL A 486 -8.31 -0.74 -10.63
C VAL A 486 -8.24 -1.61 -11.89
N LYS A 487 -7.42 -2.67 -11.88
CA LYS A 487 -7.32 -3.65 -12.97
C LYS A 487 -8.69 -4.20 -13.37
N LYS A 488 -9.45 -4.70 -12.39
CA LYS A 488 -10.79 -5.27 -12.57
C LYS A 488 -11.80 -4.27 -13.16
N ASN A 489 -11.66 -2.97 -12.91
CA ASN A 489 -12.55 -1.97 -13.52
C ASN A 489 -12.09 -1.56 -14.92
N ILE A 490 -10.79 -1.56 -15.21
CA ILE A 490 -10.24 -1.36 -16.57
C ILE A 490 -10.66 -2.52 -17.48
N GLU A 491 -10.59 -3.77 -17.00
CA GLU A 491 -10.99 -4.96 -17.78
C GLU A 491 -12.48 -5.01 -18.12
N LYS A 492 -13.35 -4.41 -17.30
CA LYS A 492 -14.79 -4.29 -17.61
C LYS A 492 -15.07 -3.32 -18.76
N ASP A 493 -14.17 -2.37 -19.00
CA ASP A 493 -14.35 -1.26 -19.93
C ASP A 493 -13.60 -1.52 -21.26
N GLU A 494 -13.53 -2.79 -21.68
CA GLU A 494 -12.91 -3.28 -22.93
C GLU A 494 -11.44 -2.88 -23.13
N MET A 495 -10.64 -3.00 -22.05
CA MET A 495 -9.20 -2.76 -22.05
C MET A 495 -8.45 -3.92 -21.37
N LEU A 496 -7.19 -4.15 -21.73
CA LEU A 496 -6.31 -5.10 -21.03
C LEU A 496 -5.56 -4.36 -19.91
N ALA A 497 -5.44 -4.97 -18.73
CA ALA A 497 -4.78 -4.36 -17.58
C ALA A 497 -3.68 -5.25 -17.00
N TRP A 498 -2.44 -4.77 -17.08
CA TRP A 498 -1.24 -5.46 -16.61
C TRP A 498 -0.78 -4.85 -15.29
N GLN A 499 -1.19 -5.47 -14.17
CA GLN A 499 -0.68 -5.06 -12.87
C GLN A 499 0.76 -5.50 -12.70
N TYR A 500 1.64 -4.55 -12.38
CA TYR A 500 3.04 -4.77 -12.05
C TYR A 500 3.43 -3.90 -10.86
N ASN A 501 4.60 -4.16 -10.29
CA ASN A 501 5.10 -3.42 -9.15
C ASN A 501 6.44 -2.73 -9.42
N THR A 502 6.66 -1.63 -8.69
CA THR A 502 7.98 -1.06 -8.46
C THR A 502 8.25 -0.98 -6.95
N ILE A 503 9.50 -0.68 -6.58
CA ILE A 503 9.96 -0.66 -5.20
C ILE A 503 9.51 0.62 -4.47
N GLY A 504 9.54 0.57 -3.14
CA GLY A 504 9.42 1.74 -2.28
C GLY A 504 10.22 1.52 -1.00
N VAL A 505 10.42 2.60 -0.23
CA VAL A 505 10.98 2.53 1.12
C VAL A 505 10.10 3.36 2.06
N SER A 506 10.13 3.02 3.34
CA SER A 506 9.41 3.76 4.37
C SER A 506 10.34 4.81 4.97
N ASP A 507 10.08 6.08 4.69
CA ASP A 507 10.74 7.18 5.40
C ASP A 507 10.54 7.04 6.92
N GLY A 508 9.30 6.75 7.36
CA GLY A 508 8.95 6.58 8.77
C GLY A 508 9.78 5.53 9.52
N ILE A 509 10.09 4.40 8.89
CA ILE A 509 10.92 3.33 9.50
C ILE A 509 12.42 3.65 9.41
N THR A 510 12.86 4.34 8.36
CA THR A 510 14.30 4.59 8.11
C THR A 510 14.84 5.86 8.78
N MET A 511 13.96 6.71 9.33
CA MET A 511 14.29 7.98 10.00
C MET A 511 15.42 7.88 11.03
N GLY A 512 16.47 8.70 10.83
CA GLY A 512 17.63 8.80 11.71
C GLY A 512 18.51 7.54 11.79
N GLY A 513 18.50 6.69 10.75
CA GLY A 513 19.48 5.63 10.55
C GLY A 513 20.03 5.66 9.13
N ASP A 514 21.10 4.91 8.84
CA ASP A 514 21.72 4.90 7.50
C ASP A 514 20.78 4.44 6.37
N GLY A 515 19.68 3.76 6.70
CA GLY A 515 18.59 3.47 5.75
C GLY A 515 18.00 4.73 5.10
N MET A 516 17.99 5.87 5.79
CA MET A 516 17.48 7.14 5.25
C MET A 516 18.30 7.65 4.05
N ARG A 517 19.56 7.24 3.91
CA ARG A 517 20.40 7.50 2.72
C ARG A 517 19.81 6.89 1.45
N PHE A 518 18.97 5.86 1.58
CA PHE A 518 18.28 5.23 0.46
C PHE A 518 16.90 5.84 0.18
N SER A 519 16.40 6.81 0.97
CA SER A 519 15.08 7.42 0.77
C SER A 519 14.95 8.15 -0.56
N LEU A 520 15.54 9.34 -0.70
CA LEU A 520 15.30 10.24 -1.84
C LEU A 520 15.55 9.56 -3.19
N GLN A 521 16.65 8.82 -3.30
CA GLN A 521 17.05 8.12 -4.52
C GLN A 521 16.05 7.05 -5.00
N THR A 522 15.12 6.57 -4.15
CA THR A 522 14.03 5.71 -4.65
C THR A 522 13.09 6.43 -5.61
N ARG A 523 12.98 7.76 -5.54
CA ARG A 523 12.22 8.56 -6.52
C ARG A 523 12.68 8.27 -7.95
N GLU A 524 14.00 8.25 -8.15
CA GLU A 524 14.62 7.97 -9.45
C GLU A 524 14.37 6.51 -9.87
N ILE A 525 14.61 5.54 -8.97
CA ILE A 525 14.36 4.11 -9.26
C ILE A 525 12.89 3.88 -9.68
N ILE A 526 11.94 4.54 -9.02
CA ILE A 526 10.51 4.44 -9.31
C ILE A 526 10.20 5.02 -10.70
N ALA A 527 10.77 6.18 -11.03
CA ALA A 527 10.64 6.79 -12.36
C ALA A 527 11.21 5.87 -13.45
N ASP A 528 12.46 5.44 -13.29
CA ASP A 528 13.18 4.53 -14.20
C ASP A 528 12.41 3.21 -14.40
N SER A 529 11.83 2.65 -13.32
CA SER A 529 11.08 1.38 -13.36
C SER A 529 9.78 1.51 -14.16
N ILE A 530 9.01 2.57 -13.92
CA ILE A 530 7.73 2.82 -14.58
C ILE A 530 7.95 3.14 -16.05
N GLU A 531 8.95 3.95 -16.36
CA GLU A 531 9.41 4.23 -17.72
C GLU A 531 9.82 2.93 -18.45
N THR A 532 10.70 2.13 -17.83
CA THR A 532 11.20 0.86 -18.39
C THR A 532 10.07 -0.09 -18.74
N VAL A 533 9.17 -0.38 -17.80
CA VAL A 533 8.07 -1.34 -18.04
C VAL A 533 7.08 -0.80 -19.06
N THR A 534 6.67 0.46 -18.94
CA THR A 534 5.68 1.07 -19.85
C THR A 534 6.20 1.15 -21.28
N CYS A 535 7.47 1.50 -21.46
CA CYS A 535 8.10 1.57 -22.77
C CYS A 535 8.34 0.18 -23.37
N ALA A 536 8.96 -0.74 -22.61
CA ALA A 536 9.33 -2.07 -23.11
C ALA A 536 8.12 -2.97 -23.40
N GLN A 537 7.03 -2.85 -22.64
CA GLN A 537 5.79 -3.62 -22.86
C GLN A 537 4.79 -2.93 -23.81
N PHE A 538 5.17 -1.80 -24.42
CA PHE A 538 4.32 -1.04 -25.35
C PHE A 538 2.92 -0.70 -24.79
N HIS A 539 2.80 -0.49 -23.48
CA HIS A 539 1.53 -0.12 -22.86
C HIS A 539 1.01 1.21 -23.42
N ASP A 540 -0.28 1.26 -23.77
CA ASP A 540 -0.92 2.44 -24.35
C ASP A 540 -1.18 3.53 -23.32
N ALA A 541 -1.37 3.14 -22.05
CA ALA A 541 -1.62 4.03 -20.93
C ALA A 541 -1.03 3.48 -19.62
N CYS A 542 -0.88 4.33 -18.60
CA CYS A 542 -0.33 3.95 -17.29
C CYS A 542 -1.18 4.49 -16.13
N VAL A 543 -1.59 3.62 -15.21
CA VAL A 543 -2.14 4.04 -13.90
C VAL A 543 -1.12 3.71 -12.83
N THR A 544 -0.65 4.70 -12.08
CA THR A 544 0.26 4.46 -10.94
C THR A 544 -0.51 4.51 -9.63
N ILE A 545 -0.06 3.71 -8.65
CA ILE A 545 -0.66 3.62 -7.33
C ILE A 545 0.44 3.77 -6.27
N PRO A 546 0.88 5.01 -5.99
CA PRO A 546 1.84 5.34 -4.93
C PRO A 546 1.17 5.61 -3.58
N GLY A 547 1.88 5.38 -2.48
CA GLY A 547 1.34 5.60 -1.13
C GLY A 547 2.29 6.23 -0.10
N CYS A 548 3.61 6.25 -0.34
CA CYS A 548 4.58 6.84 0.58
C CYS A 548 5.35 8.00 -0.08
N ASP A 549 5.85 8.94 0.72
CA ASP A 549 6.57 10.17 0.39
C ASP A 549 7.19 10.24 -1.03
N LYS A 550 8.23 9.45 -1.30
CA LYS A 550 9.02 9.53 -2.54
C LYS A 550 8.36 8.84 -3.74
N ASN A 551 7.30 8.05 -3.50
CA ASN A 551 6.61 7.28 -4.54
C ASN A 551 5.86 8.20 -5.50
N MET A 552 5.08 9.15 -4.97
CA MET A 552 4.26 10.08 -5.76
C MET A 552 5.07 10.85 -6.83
N PRO A 553 6.15 11.59 -6.50
CA PRO A 553 6.95 12.28 -7.51
C PRO A 553 7.67 11.34 -8.47
N GLY A 554 8.16 10.18 -8.00
CA GLY A 554 8.79 9.18 -8.89
C GLY A 554 7.82 8.65 -9.95
N CYS A 555 6.57 8.41 -9.56
CA CYS A 555 5.51 8.03 -10.50
C CYS A 555 5.23 9.12 -11.54
N VAL A 556 5.14 10.38 -11.14
CA VAL A 556 4.88 11.49 -12.07
C VAL A 556 6.07 11.76 -13.00
N MET A 557 7.31 11.63 -12.51
CA MET A 557 8.51 11.70 -13.34
C MET A 557 8.50 10.60 -14.42
N GLY A 558 8.22 9.35 -14.04
CA GLY A 558 8.08 8.24 -15.00
C GLY A 558 7.00 8.51 -16.06
N MET A 559 5.82 9.00 -15.64
CA MET A 559 4.75 9.42 -16.54
C MET A 559 5.18 10.52 -17.51
N ALA A 560 5.89 11.54 -17.03
CA ALA A 560 6.34 12.67 -17.82
C ALA A 560 7.38 12.25 -18.88
N ARG A 561 8.31 11.36 -18.55
CA ARG A 561 9.31 10.83 -19.50
C ARG A 561 8.67 10.07 -20.67
N HIS A 562 7.81 9.08 -20.37
CA HIS A 562 7.19 8.29 -21.44
C HIS A 562 5.99 9.00 -22.12
N ASN A 563 5.43 10.03 -21.46
CA ASN A 563 4.35 10.91 -21.92
C ASN A 563 3.19 10.21 -22.66
N ARG A 564 2.68 9.12 -22.08
CA ARG A 564 1.47 8.40 -22.55
C ARG A 564 0.29 8.71 -21.62
N PRO A 565 -0.98 8.59 -22.05
CA PRO A 565 -2.14 8.83 -21.18
C PRO A 565 -1.98 8.16 -19.82
N SER A 566 -1.99 8.94 -18.73
CA SER A 566 -1.66 8.43 -17.40
C SER A 566 -2.44 9.10 -16.27
N ILE A 567 -2.67 8.34 -15.19
CA ILE A 567 -3.39 8.79 -13.98
C ILE A 567 -2.66 8.28 -12.73
N MET A 568 -2.50 9.13 -11.72
CA MET A 568 -2.04 8.73 -10.39
C MET A 568 -3.23 8.52 -9.45
N VAL A 569 -3.29 7.37 -8.78
CA VAL A 569 -4.26 7.06 -7.73
C VAL A 569 -3.52 7.02 -6.39
N TYR A 570 -3.67 8.05 -5.57
CA TYR A 570 -3.01 8.08 -4.26
C TYR A 570 -3.56 6.98 -3.34
N GLY A 571 -2.68 6.26 -2.64
CA GLY A 571 -3.07 5.24 -1.66
C GLY A 571 -3.95 5.76 -0.52
N GLY A 572 -3.87 7.04 -0.20
CA GLY A 572 -4.65 7.68 0.86
C GLY A 572 -3.91 7.79 2.20
N THR A 573 -4.35 8.73 3.03
CA THR A 573 -3.82 8.97 4.37
C THR A 573 -4.22 7.88 5.37
N ILE A 574 -3.38 7.63 6.37
CA ILE A 574 -3.73 6.87 7.58
C ILE A 574 -4.73 7.68 8.43
N ASN A 575 -5.53 6.98 9.23
CA ASN A 575 -6.37 7.59 10.27
C ASN A 575 -5.52 7.99 11.50
N PRO A 576 -5.94 8.99 12.30
CA PRO A 576 -5.31 9.30 13.58
C PRO A 576 -5.24 8.09 14.51
N GLY A 577 -4.10 7.91 15.17
CA GLY A 577 -3.95 7.02 16.32
C GLY A 577 -4.58 7.63 17.58
N TYR A 578 -4.70 6.83 18.65
CA TYR A 578 -5.22 7.31 19.93
C TYR A 578 -4.48 6.66 21.11
N SER A 579 -3.80 7.48 21.91
CA SER A 579 -3.10 7.03 23.12
C SER A 579 -4.11 6.84 24.25
N LYS A 580 -4.14 5.63 24.83
CA LYS A 580 -5.00 5.29 25.97
C LYS A 580 -4.47 5.88 27.27
N LEU A 581 -3.16 6.09 27.37
CA LEU A 581 -2.55 6.67 28.56
C LEU A 581 -2.68 8.20 28.55
N LEU A 582 -2.34 8.86 27.44
CA LEU A 582 -2.42 10.32 27.33
C LEU A 582 -3.83 10.84 26.97
N GLN A 583 -4.79 9.95 26.70
CA GLN A 583 -6.20 10.27 26.39
C GLN A 583 -6.36 11.31 25.28
N LYS A 584 -5.54 11.20 24.22
CA LYS A 584 -5.51 12.14 23.09
C LYS A 584 -5.24 11.44 21.76
N PRO A 585 -5.67 12.03 20.62
CA PRO A 585 -5.20 11.65 19.30
C PRO A 585 -3.68 11.77 19.21
N ILE A 586 -3.06 10.84 18.47
CA ILE A 586 -1.61 10.78 18.25
C ILE A 586 -1.31 10.35 16.81
N ASN A 587 -0.05 10.52 16.40
CA ASN A 587 0.45 10.19 15.07
C ASN A 587 1.96 9.82 15.15
N ILE A 588 2.58 9.58 13.99
CA ILE A 588 4.02 9.24 13.91
C ILE A 588 4.96 10.31 14.50
N THR A 589 4.65 11.61 14.38
CA THR A 589 5.50 12.65 14.99
C THR A 589 5.38 12.66 16.51
N THR A 590 4.22 12.28 17.06
CA THR A 590 4.05 12.11 18.50
C THR A 590 5.02 11.06 19.06
N ALA A 591 5.32 9.98 18.33
CA ALA A 591 6.30 8.98 18.76
C ALA A 591 7.73 9.54 18.82
N LEU A 592 8.10 10.37 17.84
CA LEU A 592 9.42 11.01 17.75
C LEU A 592 9.60 12.10 18.83
N GLU A 593 8.58 12.93 19.03
CA GLU A 593 8.53 13.93 20.11
C GLU A 593 8.55 13.26 21.49
N ALA A 594 7.83 12.13 21.66
CA ALA A 594 7.85 11.35 22.90
C ALA A 594 9.21 10.73 23.18
N HIS A 595 9.92 10.22 22.16
CA HIS A 595 11.30 9.75 22.31
C HIS A 595 12.25 10.89 22.73
N GLY A 596 12.12 12.08 22.13
CA GLY A 596 12.84 13.27 22.58
C GLY A 596 12.55 13.61 24.06
N ALA A 597 11.27 13.63 24.44
CA ALA A 597 10.86 13.87 25.82
C ALA A 597 11.31 12.77 26.81
N TYR A 598 11.41 11.52 26.35
CA TYR A 598 11.86 10.37 27.14
C TYR A 598 13.35 10.50 27.54
N LEU A 599 14.21 10.92 26.59
CA LEU A 599 15.64 11.13 26.81
C LEU A 599 15.93 12.27 27.80
N PHE A 600 15.17 13.36 27.74
CA PHE A 600 15.32 14.50 28.65
C PHE A 600 14.49 14.41 29.96
N ASP A 601 13.98 13.22 30.29
CA ASP A 601 13.15 12.92 31.48
C ASP A 601 11.89 13.84 31.65
N ARG A 602 11.32 14.22 30.51
CA ARG A 602 10.14 15.09 30.39
C ARG A 602 8.86 14.37 29.99
N LEU A 603 8.96 13.14 29.46
CA LEU A 603 7.79 12.34 29.12
C LEU A 603 7.08 11.89 30.40
N LYS A 604 5.95 12.55 30.70
CA LYS A 604 5.13 12.32 31.90
C LYS A 604 3.66 12.46 31.53
N ASN A 605 2.78 11.69 32.16
CA ASN A 605 1.34 11.88 32.03
C ASN A 605 0.86 12.89 33.08
N PRO A 606 0.32 14.07 32.70
CA PRO A 606 -0.19 15.04 33.67
C PRO A 606 -1.43 14.57 34.43
N ALA A 607 -2.20 13.63 33.87
CA ALA A 607 -3.44 13.12 34.46
C ALA A 607 -3.21 11.99 35.47
N ASP A 608 -2.13 11.22 35.30
CA ASP A 608 -1.79 10.08 36.17
C ASP A 608 -0.26 9.96 36.33
N PRO A 609 0.30 10.56 37.41
CA PRO A 609 1.73 10.49 37.70
C PRO A 609 2.24 9.09 38.10
N SER A 610 1.38 8.08 38.26
CA SER A 610 1.81 6.71 38.57
C SER A 610 2.37 5.96 37.35
N GLN A 611 2.03 6.41 36.15
CA GLN A 611 2.45 5.81 34.89
C GLN A 611 3.90 6.15 34.56
N THR A 612 4.68 5.13 34.24
CA THR A 612 6.09 5.29 33.87
C THR A 612 6.23 5.84 32.44
N LYS A 613 7.37 6.49 32.18
CA LYS A 613 7.69 6.98 30.82
C LYS A 613 7.81 5.84 29.79
N ASP A 614 8.22 4.65 30.23
CA ASP A 614 8.28 3.43 29.40
C ASP A 614 6.89 2.95 28.99
N GLU A 615 5.92 2.94 29.91
CA GLU A 615 4.53 2.60 29.61
C GLU A 615 3.89 3.61 28.64
N ILE A 616 4.13 4.91 28.86
CA ILE A 616 3.65 5.99 27.97
C ILE A 616 4.24 5.84 26.57
N LEU A 617 5.54 5.61 26.45
CA LEU A 617 6.19 5.43 25.14
C LEU A 617 5.66 4.16 24.44
N THR A 618 5.52 3.05 25.17
CA THR A 618 4.98 1.78 24.66
C THR A 618 3.53 1.91 24.16
N ASP A 619 2.68 2.70 24.84
CA ASP A 619 1.30 2.98 24.38
C ASP A 619 1.32 3.78 23.07
N ILE A 620 2.18 4.81 22.97
CA ILE A 620 2.33 5.62 21.76
C ILE A 620 2.84 4.77 20.59
N GLU A 621 3.91 3.99 20.77
CA GLU A 621 4.47 3.09 19.74
C GLU A 621 3.42 2.14 19.16
N LYS A 622 2.57 1.56 20.02
CA LYS A 622 1.53 0.60 19.62
C LYS A 622 0.28 1.22 19.02
N THR A 623 0.06 2.53 19.20
CA THR A 623 -1.21 3.18 18.80
C THR A 623 -1.05 4.34 17.82
N ALA A 624 0.18 4.81 17.55
CA ALA A 624 0.44 5.95 16.65
C ALA A 624 0.11 5.69 15.17
N CYS A 625 0.18 4.42 14.73
CA CYS A 625 -0.11 4.00 13.36
C CYS A 625 -1.18 2.89 13.38
N PRO A 626 -2.49 3.24 13.41
CA PRO A 626 -3.57 2.28 13.66
C PRO A 626 -3.93 1.37 12.47
N GLY A 627 -3.27 1.50 11.30
CA GLY A 627 -3.58 0.71 10.12
C GLY A 627 -2.89 1.21 8.85
N GLN A 628 -3.46 0.88 7.69
CA GLN A 628 -2.95 1.28 6.37
C GLN A 628 -3.12 2.78 6.06
N GLY A 629 -2.23 3.32 5.23
CA GLY A 629 -2.21 4.69 4.74
C GLY A 629 -0.93 5.47 5.05
N ALA A 630 -0.73 6.58 4.35
CA ALA A 630 0.44 7.45 4.53
C ALA A 630 0.38 8.29 5.83
N CYS A 631 1.50 8.86 6.25
CA CYS A 631 1.58 9.69 7.47
C CYS A 631 0.53 10.83 7.49
N GLY A 632 -0.26 10.92 8.57
CA GLY A 632 -1.52 11.67 8.57
C GLY A 632 -1.47 13.20 8.50
N GLY A 633 -0.33 13.83 8.81
CA GLY A 633 -0.17 15.28 8.70
C GLY A 633 0.12 15.74 7.26
N MET A 634 0.28 17.05 7.07
CA MET A 634 0.75 17.66 5.81
C MET A 634 2.27 17.49 5.63
N PHE A 635 2.74 16.26 5.78
CA PHE A 635 4.10 15.83 5.43
C PHE A 635 4.22 15.66 3.91
N THR A 636 5.37 15.16 3.42
CA THR A 636 5.63 15.04 1.98
C THR A 636 4.55 14.25 1.27
N ALA A 637 4.10 13.10 1.81
CA ALA A 637 3.09 12.27 1.15
C ALA A 637 1.79 13.04 0.83
N ASN A 638 1.17 13.66 1.84
CA ASN A 638 -0.07 14.43 1.66
C ASN A 638 0.17 15.76 0.91
N THR A 639 1.36 16.37 1.04
CA THR A 639 1.76 17.55 0.23
C THR A 639 1.80 17.19 -1.25
N MET A 640 2.49 16.10 -1.61
CA MET A 640 2.62 15.66 -3.00
C MET A 640 1.31 15.14 -3.56
N ALA A 641 0.51 14.40 -2.79
CA ALA A 641 -0.82 13.99 -3.23
C ALA A 641 -1.70 15.21 -3.57
N THR A 642 -1.72 16.22 -2.70
CA THR A 642 -2.46 17.48 -2.93
C THR A 642 -1.93 18.24 -4.14
N ALA A 643 -0.60 18.37 -4.27
CA ALA A 643 0.03 19.02 -5.40
C ALA A 643 -0.30 18.32 -6.73
N ILE A 644 -0.30 16.98 -6.77
CA ILE A 644 -0.53 16.20 -8.00
C ILE A 644 -2.01 16.13 -8.39
N GLU A 645 -2.93 16.18 -7.42
CA GLU A 645 -4.36 16.45 -7.70
C GLU A 645 -4.54 17.85 -8.30
N THR A 646 -3.82 18.84 -7.78
CA THR A 646 -3.84 20.23 -8.30
C THR A 646 -3.21 20.36 -9.69
N LEU A 647 -2.15 19.60 -9.97
CA LEU A 647 -1.55 19.45 -11.31
C LEU A 647 -2.49 18.74 -12.29
N GLY A 648 -3.62 18.20 -11.83
CA GLY A 648 -4.63 17.56 -12.68
C GLY A 648 -4.29 16.12 -13.09
N LEU A 649 -3.34 15.44 -12.43
CA LEU A 649 -2.96 14.05 -12.73
C LEU A 649 -3.67 13.00 -11.86
N SER A 650 -4.44 13.43 -10.85
CA SER A 650 -5.30 12.58 -10.03
C SER A 650 -6.77 13.00 -10.16
N LEU A 651 -7.68 12.09 -9.80
CA LEU A 651 -9.11 12.41 -9.73
C LEU A 651 -9.40 13.35 -8.54
N PRO A 652 -10.38 14.28 -8.67
CA PRO A 652 -10.78 15.14 -7.55
C PRO A 652 -11.15 14.34 -6.30
N GLY A 653 -10.57 14.73 -5.17
CA GLY A 653 -10.71 14.10 -3.86
C GLY A 653 -9.76 12.93 -3.57
N SER A 654 -8.89 12.54 -4.52
CA SER A 654 -7.91 11.45 -4.36
C SER A 654 -6.96 11.69 -3.18
N ALA A 655 -6.45 12.92 -3.07
CA ALA A 655 -5.43 13.35 -2.10
C ALA A 655 -5.93 13.30 -0.65
N SER A 656 -7.18 13.71 -0.41
CA SER A 656 -7.76 13.73 0.93
C SER A 656 -8.38 12.41 1.38
N THR A 657 -8.80 11.53 0.45
CA THR A 657 -9.55 10.31 0.81
C THR A 657 -8.69 9.33 1.64
N PRO A 658 -9.06 8.99 2.89
CA PRO A 658 -8.29 8.06 3.73
C PRO A 658 -8.18 6.66 3.14
N ALA A 659 -7.08 5.97 3.42
CA ALA A 659 -6.74 4.66 2.86
C ALA A 659 -7.73 3.53 3.22
N THR A 660 -8.46 3.66 4.34
CA THR A 660 -9.52 2.73 4.76
C THR A 660 -10.92 3.21 4.40
N SER A 661 -11.07 4.40 3.77
CA SER A 661 -12.38 4.95 3.43
C SER A 661 -12.99 4.18 2.26
N PRO A 662 -14.30 3.82 2.31
CA PRO A 662 -15.03 3.34 1.14
C PRO A 662 -14.99 4.30 -0.05
N GLY A 663 -14.63 5.58 0.17
CA GLY A 663 -14.32 6.54 -0.89
C GLY A 663 -13.18 6.08 -1.81
N LYS A 664 -12.13 5.44 -1.28
CA LYS A 664 -10.96 5.02 -2.06
C LYS A 664 -11.32 3.91 -3.06
N MET A 665 -12.17 2.97 -2.65
CA MET A 665 -12.70 1.94 -3.57
C MET A 665 -13.66 2.53 -4.62
N ARG A 666 -14.46 3.55 -4.27
CA ARG A 666 -15.28 4.29 -5.26
C ARG A 666 -14.43 5.08 -6.25
N GLU A 667 -13.28 5.60 -5.83
CA GLU A 667 -12.30 6.23 -6.73
C GLU A 667 -11.75 5.21 -7.73
N CYS A 668 -11.31 4.03 -7.28
CA CYS A 668 -10.82 2.95 -8.14
C CYS A 668 -11.81 2.59 -9.26
N GLY A 669 -13.11 2.57 -8.96
CA GLY A 669 -14.17 2.33 -9.95
C GLY A 669 -14.32 3.44 -11.01
N LYS A 670 -13.84 4.66 -10.75
CA LYS A 670 -13.87 5.79 -11.70
C LYS A 670 -12.63 5.85 -12.61
N VAL A 671 -11.51 5.22 -12.20
CA VAL A 671 -10.23 5.28 -12.91
C VAL A 671 -10.34 4.78 -14.36
N ALA A 672 -11.07 3.68 -14.59
CA ALA A 672 -11.25 3.10 -15.92
C ALA A 672 -11.84 4.10 -16.93
N LYS A 673 -12.94 4.79 -16.55
CA LYS A 673 -13.56 5.81 -17.38
C LYS A 673 -12.62 7.02 -17.61
N ALA A 674 -11.86 7.42 -16.60
CA ALA A 674 -10.94 8.54 -16.71
C ALA A 674 -9.73 8.23 -17.62
N ILE A 675 -9.12 7.05 -17.50
CA ILE A 675 -7.98 6.66 -18.35
C ILE A 675 -8.43 6.46 -19.81
N ARG A 676 -9.64 5.93 -20.03
CA ARG A 676 -10.30 5.90 -21.34
C ARG A 676 -10.46 7.30 -21.93
N VAL A 677 -11.02 8.25 -21.18
CA VAL A 677 -11.14 9.66 -21.63
C VAL A 677 -9.78 10.28 -21.95
N CYS A 678 -8.72 9.96 -21.18
CA CYS A 678 -7.38 10.42 -21.47
C CYS A 678 -6.83 9.83 -22.79
N MET A 679 -7.11 8.56 -23.08
CA MET A 679 -6.75 7.95 -24.36
C MET A 679 -7.57 8.51 -25.53
N GLU A 680 -8.87 8.68 -25.38
CA GLU A 680 -9.77 9.23 -26.42
C GLU A 680 -9.44 10.69 -26.75
N LYS A 681 -9.26 11.55 -25.74
CA LYS A 681 -8.93 12.97 -25.90
C LYS A 681 -7.42 13.27 -26.06
N GLN A 682 -6.55 12.25 -25.97
CA GLN A 682 -5.09 12.41 -25.95
C GLN A 682 -4.60 13.39 -24.87
N ILE A 683 -5.10 13.22 -23.65
CA ILE A 683 -4.62 13.95 -22.47
C ILE A 683 -3.37 13.21 -21.97
N LEU A 684 -2.22 13.86 -22.13
CA LEU A 684 -0.92 13.34 -21.78
C LEU A 684 -0.38 14.08 -20.54
N PRO A 685 0.53 13.47 -19.75
CA PRO A 685 1.12 14.10 -18.57
C PRO A 685 1.66 15.51 -18.83
N LYS A 686 2.39 15.76 -19.93
CA LYS A 686 2.90 17.09 -20.29
C LYS A 686 1.81 18.11 -20.73
N HIS A 687 0.55 17.69 -20.94
CA HIS A 687 -0.57 18.62 -21.13
C HIS A 687 -1.11 19.12 -19.77
N CYS A 688 -1.03 18.29 -18.73
CA CYS A 688 -1.41 18.66 -17.37
C CYS A 688 -0.27 19.38 -16.63
N LEU A 689 0.98 18.97 -16.85
CA LEU A 689 2.19 19.57 -16.26
C LEU A 689 2.62 20.81 -17.06
N THR A 690 2.20 22.00 -16.61
CA THR A 690 2.48 23.29 -17.25
C THR A 690 2.90 24.30 -16.19
N LYS A 691 3.56 25.40 -16.55
CA LYS A 691 3.93 26.48 -15.59
C LYS A 691 2.74 26.86 -14.69
N ARG A 692 1.57 27.11 -15.28
CA ARG A 692 0.34 27.51 -14.57
C ARG A 692 -0.15 26.45 -13.57
N SER A 693 -0.11 25.17 -13.93
CA SER A 693 -0.52 24.11 -13.00
C SER A 693 0.51 23.86 -11.90
N PHE A 694 1.80 24.06 -12.17
CA PHE A 694 2.83 24.10 -11.11
C PHE A 694 2.61 25.29 -10.18
N GLU A 695 2.31 26.50 -10.69
CA GLU A 695 1.95 27.65 -9.85
C GLU A 695 0.72 27.36 -8.98
N ASN A 696 -0.32 26.73 -9.52
CA ASN A 696 -1.48 26.28 -8.72
C ASN A 696 -1.07 25.28 -7.61
N ALA A 697 -0.19 24.33 -7.92
CA ALA A 697 0.34 23.39 -6.92
C ALA A 697 1.14 24.10 -5.82
N LEU A 698 1.87 25.17 -6.15
CA LEU A 698 2.54 26.04 -5.19
C LEU A 698 1.55 26.81 -4.32
N VAL A 699 0.50 27.39 -4.90
CA VAL A 699 -0.60 28.04 -4.16
C VAL A 699 -1.18 27.08 -3.11
N MET A 700 -1.47 25.84 -3.51
CA MET A 700 -1.98 24.81 -2.59
C MET A 700 -0.96 24.39 -1.53
N MET A 701 0.33 24.32 -1.88
CA MET A 701 1.40 24.01 -0.93
C MET A 701 1.53 25.09 0.17
N MET A 702 1.45 26.36 -0.19
CA MET A 702 1.53 27.48 0.77
C MET A 702 0.26 27.57 1.62
N ALA A 703 -0.92 27.51 1.01
CA ALA A 703 -2.20 27.60 1.72
C ALA A 703 -2.37 26.50 2.78
N LEU A 704 -1.90 25.28 2.48
CA LEU A 704 -2.10 24.11 3.34
C LEU A 704 -0.94 23.77 4.30
N GLY A 705 0.17 24.52 4.32
CA GLY A 705 1.27 24.24 5.26
C GLY A 705 2.24 23.13 4.82
N GLY A 706 2.39 22.93 3.51
CA GLY A 706 3.13 21.82 2.87
C GLY A 706 4.60 21.62 3.29
N SER A 707 5.11 20.41 3.04
CA SER A 707 6.49 20.02 3.34
C SER A 707 7.52 20.76 2.48
N THR A 708 8.68 21.10 3.06
CA THR A 708 9.87 21.64 2.35
C THR A 708 10.38 20.68 1.27
N ASN A 709 10.23 19.36 1.47
CA ASN A 709 10.49 18.34 0.44
C ASN A 709 9.65 18.57 -0.84
N GLY A 710 8.49 19.22 -0.72
CA GLY A 710 7.65 19.60 -1.85
C GLY A 710 8.38 20.48 -2.86
N VAL A 711 9.29 21.35 -2.40
CA VAL A 711 10.15 22.18 -3.27
C VAL A 711 11.01 21.30 -4.18
N LEU A 712 11.78 20.39 -3.58
CA LEU A 712 12.67 19.46 -4.29
C LEU A 712 11.92 18.57 -5.29
N HIS A 713 10.70 18.15 -4.93
CA HIS A 713 9.89 17.25 -5.76
C HIS A 713 9.15 17.98 -6.88
N LEU A 714 8.64 19.19 -6.66
CA LEU A 714 8.01 20.00 -7.70
C LEU A 714 9.03 20.48 -8.74
N LEU A 715 10.23 20.90 -8.31
CA LEU A 715 11.35 21.20 -9.21
C LEU A 715 11.70 19.99 -10.08
N ALA A 716 11.87 18.81 -9.49
CA ALA A 716 12.20 17.60 -10.24
C ALA A 716 11.11 17.23 -11.27
N MET A 717 9.83 17.26 -10.87
CA MET A 717 8.73 16.99 -11.80
C MET A 717 8.62 18.04 -12.92
N ALA A 718 8.93 19.31 -12.64
CA ALA A 718 8.94 20.38 -13.63
C ALA A 718 10.08 20.19 -14.64
N VAL A 719 11.30 19.91 -14.16
CA VAL A 719 12.47 19.59 -14.99
C VAL A 719 12.18 18.38 -15.90
N THR A 720 11.65 17.27 -15.38
CA THR A 720 11.30 16.10 -16.19
C THR A 720 10.14 16.36 -17.18
N ALA A 721 9.32 17.39 -16.93
CA ALA A 721 8.23 17.80 -17.82
C ALA A 721 8.65 18.86 -18.87
N ASP A 722 9.92 19.28 -18.91
CA ASP A 722 10.42 20.42 -19.69
C ASP A 722 9.76 21.77 -19.32
N VAL A 723 9.40 21.95 -18.05
CA VAL A 723 8.79 23.18 -17.53
C VAL A 723 9.79 23.93 -16.65
N GLU A 724 10.03 25.20 -16.99
CA GLU A 724 10.85 26.10 -16.18
C GLU A 724 10.15 26.44 -14.85
N LEU A 725 10.68 25.91 -13.75
CA LEU A 725 10.28 26.24 -12.39
C LEU A 725 11.56 26.48 -11.57
N THR A 726 11.68 27.63 -10.93
CA THR A 726 12.86 28.03 -10.14
C THR A 726 12.50 28.23 -8.68
N LEU A 727 13.49 28.36 -7.80
CA LEU A 727 13.25 28.71 -6.40
C LEU A 727 12.53 30.06 -6.24
N ASP A 728 12.79 31.03 -7.12
CA ASP A 728 12.15 32.35 -7.06
C ASP A 728 10.63 32.30 -7.29
N ASP A 729 10.13 31.30 -8.05
CA ASP A 729 8.69 31.05 -8.17
C ASP A 729 8.05 30.66 -6.84
N PHE A 730 8.78 29.92 -5.98
CA PHE A 730 8.31 29.55 -4.65
C PHE A 730 8.20 30.78 -3.76
N GLN A 731 9.22 31.66 -3.74
CA GLN A 731 9.17 32.87 -2.92
C GLN A 731 8.04 33.80 -3.38
N ARG A 732 7.99 34.11 -4.68
CA ARG A 732 6.94 34.95 -5.30
C ARG A 732 5.51 34.50 -4.97
N ILE A 733 5.29 33.18 -4.86
CA ILE A 733 3.98 32.63 -4.49
C ILE A 733 3.80 32.59 -2.96
N SER A 734 4.85 32.33 -2.19
CA SER A 734 4.82 32.44 -0.72
C SER A 734 4.41 33.85 -0.27
N ASP A 735 4.99 34.89 -0.87
CA ASP A 735 4.69 36.30 -0.57
C ASP A 735 3.23 36.68 -0.82
N LYS A 736 2.58 36.01 -1.78
CA LYS A 736 1.20 36.29 -2.20
C LYS A 736 0.15 35.48 -1.44
N ILE A 737 0.46 34.23 -1.05
CA ILE A 737 -0.55 33.26 -0.60
C ILE A 737 -0.52 33.09 0.92
N PRO A 738 -1.62 33.41 1.63
CA PRO A 738 -1.68 33.23 3.08
C PRO A 738 -1.69 31.75 3.46
N PHE A 739 -0.98 31.42 4.54
CA PHE A 739 -1.07 30.11 5.17
C PHE A 739 -2.35 30.02 6.02
N ILE A 740 -3.29 29.16 5.65
CA ILE A 740 -4.65 29.11 6.21
C ILE A 740 -5.03 27.80 6.91
N ALA A 741 -4.28 26.71 6.72
CA ALA A 741 -4.67 25.40 7.27
C ALA A 741 -4.03 25.08 8.64
N ASP A 742 -4.85 24.84 9.66
CA ASP A 742 -4.46 24.37 11.01
C ASP A 742 -4.14 22.86 11.00
N LEU A 743 -3.29 22.43 10.06
CA LEU A 743 -2.89 21.04 9.84
C LEU A 743 -1.50 20.76 10.43
N ALA A 744 -1.37 19.62 11.10
CA ALA A 744 -0.11 19.12 11.62
C ALA A 744 0.91 18.96 10.48
N PRO A 745 2.19 19.30 10.68
CA PRO A 745 2.82 19.62 11.96
C PRO A 745 2.77 21.11 12.36
N SER A 746 2.28 22.01 11.50
CA SER A 746 2.19 23.45 11.83
C SER A 746 1.01 23.76 12.77
N GLY A 747 -0.05 22.96 12.66
CA GLY A 747 -1.31 23.04 13.39
C GLY A 747 -1.74 21.72 14.03
N LYS A 748 -3.02 21.59 14.36
CA LYS A 748 -3.56 20.49 15.19
C LYS A 748 -4.16 19.32 14.42
N HIS A 749 -4.73 19.56 13.24
CA HIS A 749 -5.58 18.62 12.53
C HIS A 749 -4.80 17.75 11.53
N LEU A 750 -5.37 16.62 11.11
CA LEU A 750 -4.78 15.71 10.12
C LEU A 750 -5.54 15.78 8.78
N MET A 751 -4.98 15.18 7.73
CA MET A 751 -5.63 15.09 6.41
C MET A 751 -6.99 14.36 6.49
N ALA A 752 -7.15 13.42 7.41
CA ALA A 752 -8.44 12.76 7.68
C ALA A 752 -9.51 13.76 8.17
N ASP A 753 -9.13 14.77 8.96
CA ASP A 753 -10.08 15.80 9.41
C ASP A 753 -10.46 16.76 8.27
N LEU A 754 -9.52 17.07 7.37
CA LEU A 754 -9.78 17.88 6.16
C LEU A 754 -10.78 17.17 5.22
N TYR A 755 -10.68 15.84 5.10
CA TYR A 755 -11.63 15.03 4.32
C TYR A 755 -13.08 15.16 4.84
N GLU A 756 -13.29 15.13 6.16
CA GLU A 756 -14.63 15.24 6.78
C GLU A 756 -15.30 16.62 6.59
N ILE A 757 -14.55 17.67 6.23
CA ILE A 757 -15.08 19.02 5.94
C ILE A 757 -15.17 19.35 4.45
N GLY A 758 -14.79 18.42 3.56
CA GLY A 758 -14.91 18.55 2.10
C GLY A 758 -13.68 18.11 1.28
N GLY A 759 -12.52 17.99 1.94
CA GLY A 759 -11.27 17.56 1.30
C GLY A 759 -10.56 18.64 0.49
N VAL A 760 -9.54 18.21 -0.26
CA VAL A 760 -8.68 19.10 -1.07
C VAL A 760 -9.48 19.85 -2.14
N SER A 761 -10.42 19.21 -2.82
CA SER A 761 -11.22 19.85 -3.88
C SER A 761 -12.15 20.96 -3.37
N SER A 762 -12.58 20.93 -2.09
CA SER A 762 -13.29 22.06 -1.47
C SER A 762 -12.37 23.26 -1.21
N VAL A 763 -11.07 23.02 -0.99
CA VAL A 763 -10.06 24.08 -0.87
C VAL A 763 -9.72 24.66 -2.25
N HIS A 764 -9.60 23.83 -3.29
CA HIS A 764 -9.52 24.31 -4.68
C HIS A 764 -10.69 25.26 -5.01
N LYS A 765 -11.93 24.85 -4.69
CA LYS A 765 -13.12 25.66 -4.91
C LYS A 765 -13.05 27.02 -4.19
N LEU A 766 -12.58 27.05 -2.94
CA LEU A 766 -12.37 28.28 -2.18
C LEU A 766 -11.34 29.20 -2.85
N LEU A 767 -10.17 28.68 -3.22
CA LEU A 767 -9.07 29.49 -3.75
C LEU A 767 -9.30 29.95 -5.20
N ILE A 768 -10.05 29.17 -6.00
CA ILE A 768 -10.52 29.60 -7.33
C ILE A 768 -11.54 30.72 -7.18
N ALA A 769 -12.53 30.59 -6.28
CA ALA A 769 -13.51 31.65 -6.02
C ALA A 769 -12.87 32.95 -5.48
N ALA A 770 -11.75 32.84 -4.76
CA ALA A 770 -10.96 33.97 -4.29
C ALA A 770 -9.99 34.56 -5.34
N GLY A 771 -9.89 34.00 -6.55
CA GLY A 771 -8.94 34.44 -7.58
C GLY A 771 -7.46 34.19 -7.23
N LEU A 772 -7.19 33.30 -6.27
CA LEU A 772 -5.84 32.92 -5.85
C LEU A 772 -5.27 31.73 -6.63
N LEU A 773 -6.14 30.91 -7.24
CA LEU A 773 -5.78 29.70 -8.00
C LEU A 773 -6.45 29.73 -9.38
N ASP A 774 -5.69 29.47 -10.45
CA ASP A 774 -6.19 29.45 -11.84
C ASP A 774 -6.94 28.14 -12.13
N GLY A 775 -8.26 28.18 -12.18
CA GLY A 775 -9.10 27.03 -12.47
C GLY A 775 -9.05 26.51 -13.93
N SER A 776 -8.37 27.19 -14.86
CA SER A 776 -8.40 26.86 -16.30
C SER A 776 -7.56 25.64 -16.72
N THR A 777 -6.74 25.09 -15.83
CA THR A 777 -5.83 23.97 -16.14
C THR A 777 -6.60 22.67 -16.39
N ILE A 778 -6.27 21.97 -17.48
CA ILE A 778 -6.86 20.65 -17.84
C ILE A 778 -6.48 19.57 -16.81
N THR A 779 -7.37 18.61 -16.58
CA THR A 779 -7.10 17.44 -15.73
C THR A 779 -7.44 16.12 -16.43
N VAL A 780 -7.04 15.00 -15.82
CA VAL A 780 -7.33 13.62 -16.26
C VAL A 780 -8.82 13.26 -16.34
N THR A 781 -9.74 14.12 -15.89
CA THR A 781 -11.19 13.94 -16.15
C THR A 781 -11.59 14.42 -17.56
N GLY A 782 -10.69 15.08 -18.28
CA GLY A 782 -10.97 15.73 -19.55
C GLY A 782 -11.82 17.00 -19.42
N LYS A 783 -11.76 17.64 -18.24
CA LYS A 783 -12.31 18.94 -17.88
C LYS A 783 -11.24 19.80 -17.22
N THR A 784 -11.45 21.11 -17.16
CA THR A 784 -10.65 22.05 -16.37
C THR A 784 -10.81 21.83 -14.86
N LEU A 785 -9.88 22.33 -14.05
CA LEU A 785 -9.96 22.23 -12.59
C LEU A 785 -11.22 22.93 -12.04
N ALA A 786 -11.61 24.08 -12.60
CA ALA A 786 -12.86 24.79 -12.25
C ALA A 786 -14.11 23.92 -12.46
N GLU A 787 -14.29 23.37 -13.67
CA GLU A 787 -15.44 22.50 -14.00
C GLU A 787 -15.49 21.20 -13.18
N ASN A 788 -14.35 20.77 -12.61
CA ASN A 788 -14.29 19.61 -11.73
C ASN A 788 -14.75 19.94 -10.30
N VAL A 789 -14.53 21.17 -9.82
CA VAL A 789 -14.88 21.58 -8.44
C VAL A 789 -16.18 22.37 -8.34
N GLU A 790 -16.74 22.83 -9.47
CA GLU A 790 -18.02 23.55 -9.54
C GLU A 790 -19.13 22.83 -8.77
N CYS A 791 -19.34 21.53 -9.04
CA CYS A 791 -20.34 20.70 -8.36
C CYS A 791 -19.86 20.08 -7.03
N TRP A 792 -18.61 20.33 -6.62
CA TRP A 792 -18.08 19.82 -5.35
C TRP A 792 -18.65 20.62 -4.17
N PRO A 793 -18.93 20.01 -3.00
CA PRO A 793 -19.35 20.75 -1.82
C PRO A 793 -18.33 21.83 -1.43
N SER A 794 -18.82 23.00 -1.03
CA SER A 794 -18.01 23.99 -0.32
C SER A 794 -17.59 23.45 1.06
N LEU A 795 -16.56 24.03 1.66
CA LEU A 795 -16.13 23.68 3.02
C LEU A 795 -17.30 23.81 4.00
N LYS A 796 -17.44 22.84 4.91
CA LYS A 796 -18.50 22.78 5.91
C LYS A 796 -18.56 24.07 6.75
N GLN A 797 -19.74 24.68 6.89
CA GLN A 797 -19.90 25.92 7.65
C GLN A 797 -19.45 25.74 9.12
N GLY A 798 -18.70 26.72 9.66
CA GLY A 798 -18.22 26.72 11.04
C GLY A 798 -17.03 25.80 11.33
N GLN A 799 -16.41 25.19 10.32
CA GLN A 799 -15.14 24.48 10.49
C GLN A 799 -13.97 25.44 10.82
N GLU A 800 -13.02 24.99 11.64
CA GLU A 800 -11.88 25.79 12.10
C GLU A 800 -10.52 25.41 11.45
N ILE A 801 -10.52 24.35 10.64
CA ILE A 801 -9.32 23.73 10.05
C ILE A 801 -8.73 24.63 8.95
N ILE A 802 -9.56 25.12 8.02
CA ILE A 802 -9.18 26.06 6.96
C ILE A 802 -9.70 27.43 7.39
N ARG A 803 -8.79 28.32 7.79
CA ARG A 803 -9.13 29.69 8.19
C ARG A 803 -9.63 30.53 7.02
N SER A 804 -10.38 31.58 7.32
CA SER A 804 -10.75 32.59 6.33
C SER A 804 -9.52 33.37 5.85
N LEU A 805 -9.59 33.89 4.62
CA LEU A 805 -8.51 34.68 4.03
C LEU A 805 -8.24 35.99 4.80
N ASP A 806 -9.25 36.51 5.51
CA ASP A 806 -9.14 37.70 6.37
C ASP A 806 -8.54 37.41 7.76
N ASN A 807 -8.42 36.14 8.15
CA ASN A 807 -7.88 35.71 9.45
C ASN A 807 -6.94 34.49 9.28
N PRO A 808 -5.88 34.59 8.44
CA PRO A 808 -4.97 33.49 8.16
C PRO A 808 -4.04 33.22 9.36
N ILE A 809 -3.37 32.07 9.35
CA ILE A 809 -2.39 31.72 10.38
C ILE A 809 -1.10 32.53 10.21
N LYS A 810 -0.69 32.76 8.95
CA LYS A 810 0.35 33.71 8.54
C LYS A 810 -0.12 34.42 7.26
N PRO A 811 0.07 35.75 7.11
CA PRO A 811 -0.39 36.48 5.92
C PRO A 811 0.34 36.08 4.63
N THR A 812 1.53 35.49 4.75
CA THR A 812 2.29 34.85 3.67
C THR A 812 2.44 33.35 3.92
N GLY A 813 2.98 32.62 2.95
CA GLY A 813 3.30 31.21 3.07
C GLY A 813 4.39 30.93 4.10
N HIS A 814 4.50 29.68 4.56
CA HIS A 814 5.50 29.27 5.55
C HIS A 814 6.82 28.79 4.95
N ILE A 815 6.94 28.65 3.63
CA ILE A 815 8.20 28.35 2.94
C ILE A 815 8.89 29.66 2.61
N GLU A 816 10.16 29.79 3.01
CA GLU A 816 11.01 30.92 2.63
C GLU A 816 12.22 30.37 1.89
N ILE A 817 12.58 31.00 0.78
CA ILE A 817 13.81 30.76 0.04
C ILE A 817 14.86 31.74 0.55
N LEU A 818 16.04 31.23 0.92
CA LEU A 818 17.11 32.04 1.47
C LEU A 818 18.34 32.01 0.58
N TYR A 819 18.89 33.17 0.25
CA TYR A 819 20.12 33.34 -0.54
C TYR A 819 21.23 34.00 0.27
N GLY A 820 22.48 33.91 -0.16
CA GLY A 820 23.57 34.69 0.43
C GLY A 820 24.94 34.03 0.29
N ASN A 821 25.94 34.53 1.02
CA ASN A 821 27.30 33.99 0.95
C ASN A 821 27.41 32.54 1.47
N LEU A 822 26.43 32.06 2.25
CA LEU A 822 26.38 30.68 2.72
C LEU A 822 25.61 29.74 1.77
N ALA A 823 24.61 30.26 1.06
CA ALA A 823 23.76 29.52 0.13
C ALA A 823 23.57 30.27 -1.21
N PRO A 824 24.61 30.36 -2.06
CA PRO A 824 24.59 31.19 -3.26
C PRO A 824 23.70 30.64 -4.39
N LYS A 825 23.35 29.35 -4.38
CA LYS A 825 22.29 28.75 -5.24
C LYS A 825 20.94 28.61 -4.50
N GLY A 826 20.81 29.24 -3.33
CA GLY A 826 19.61 29.18 -2.50
C GLY A 826 19.58 28.04 -1.47
N ALA A 827 18.66 28.18 -0.54
CA ALA A 827 18.31 27.22 0.50
C ALA A 827 16.81 27.33 0.81
N VAL A 828 16.24 26.31 1.45
CA VAL A 828 14.80 26.25 1.77
C VAL A 828 14.59 26.21 3.27
N ALA A 829 13.88 27.20 3.81
CA ALA A 829 13.49 27.27 5.21
C ALA A 829 11.98 27.08 5.39
N LYS A 830 11.57 26.58 6.55
CA LYS A 830 10.18 26.59 7.01
C LYS A 830 10.06 27.57 8.18
N ILE A 831 9.42 28.71 7.96
CA ILE A 831 9.34 29.82 8.91
C ILE A 831 7.87 30.16 9.19
N THR A 832 7.40 29.78 10.37
CA THR A 832 5.98 29.92 10.77
C THR A 832 5.64 31.29 11.36
N GLY A 833 6.65 32.12 11.65
CA GLY A 833 6.54 33.43 12.28
C GLY A 833 6.46 33.40 13.82
N LYS A 834 6.26 32.23 14.44
CA LYS A 834 6.27 32.04 15.91
C LYS A 834 7.69 32.14 16.50
N GLU A 835 8.69 31.87 15.66
CA GLU A 835 10.12 31.91 15.94
C GLU A 835 10.73 33.31 15.79
N GLY A 836 10.01 34.26 15.19
CA GLY A 836 10.53 35.57 14.78
C GLY A 836 10.94 35.59 13.30
N MET A 837 11.51 36.71 12.85
CA MET A 837 11.93 36.89 11.45
C MET A 837 13.45 36.78 11.23
N SER A 838 14.27 36.90 12.28
CA SER A 838 15.73 36.78 12.17
C SER A 838 16.34 36.06 13.36
N PHE A 839 17.43 35.34 13.13
CA PHE A 839 18.22 34.64 14.12
C PHE A 839 19.72 34.79 13.82
N THR A 840 20.48 35.26 14.79
CA THR A 840 21.96 35.29 14.75
C THR A 840 22.52 34.48 15.90
N GLY A 841 23.51 33.64 15.61
CA GLY A 841 24.19 32.81 16.59
C GLY A 841 25.54 32.29 16.09
N LYS A 842 26.34 31.75 17.00
CA LYS A 842 27.64 31.15 16.65
C LYS A 842 27.45 29.78 16.04
N ALA A 843 28.19 29.50 14.96
CA ALA A 843 28.22 28.21 14.31
C ALA A 843 28.76 27.13 15.26
N ARG A 844 28.13 25.97 15.26
CA ARG A 844 28.68 24.73 15.82
C ARG A 844 28.49 23.61 14.79
N VAL A 845 29.60 23.04 14.33
CA VAL A 845 29.68 22.33 13.06
C VAL A 845 29.84 20.83 13.27
N PHE A 846 29.03 20.07 12.54
CA PHE A 846 28.98 18.61 12.52
C PHE A 846 29.11 18.13 11.07
N ASN A 847 29.93 17.11 10.83
CA ASN A 847 30.14 16.52 9.50
C ASN A 847 29.21 15.34 9.21
N LYS A 848 28.42 14.88 10.20
CA LYS A 848 27.35 13.87 10.07
C LYS A 848 26.23 14.07 11.10
N GLU A 849 25.01 13.63 10.78
CA GLU A 849 23.84 13.76 11.68
C GLU A 849 24.09 13.12 13.05
N HIS A 850 24.71 11.94 13.09
CA HIS A 850 24.94 11.20 14.34
C HIS A 850 25.88 11.93 15.33
N GLU A 851 26.74 12.84 14.85
CA GLU A 851 27.60 13.67 15.72
C GLU A 851 26.75 14.72 16.46
N LEU A 852 25.75 15.31 15.77
CA LEU A 852 24.78 16.22 16.36
C LEU A 852 23.83 15.49 17.33
N ASP A 853 23.31 14.32 16.94
CA ASP A 853 22.48 13.48 17.82
C ASP A 853 23.24 13.13 19.11
N GLN A 854 24.52 12.75 19.02
CA GLN A 854 25.36 12.49 20.19
C GLN A 854 25.52 13.74 21.06
N ALA A 855 25.79 14.90 20.47
CA ALA A 855 25.94 16.17 21.21
C ALA A 855 24.64 16.65 21.89
N LEU A 856 23.48 16.37 21.29
CA LEU A 856 22.16 16.63 21.89
C LEU A 856 21.88 15.65 23.04
N ASN A 857 22.08 14.35 22.81
CA ASN A 857 21.83 13.29 23.80
C ASN A 857 22.75 13.37 25.02
N SER A 858 23.98 13.85 24.87
CA SER A 858 24.91 14.12 25.98
C SER A 858 24.62 15.44 26.72
N GLY A 859 23.64 16.23 26.27
CA GLY A 859 23.36 17.55 26.82
C GLY A 859 24.46 18.58 26.57
N SER A 860 25.36 18.34 25.59
CA SER A 860 26.54 19.17 25.32
C SER A 860 26.23 20.47 24.56
N ILE A 861 24.96 20.76 24.24
CA ILE A 861 24.51 22.01 23.62
C ILE A 861 24.10 23.02 24.71
N PRO A 862 24.80 24.16 24.85
CA PRO A 862 24.44 25.24 25.78
C PRO A 862 22.99 25.71 25.64
N ARG A 863 22.38 26.10 26.78
CA ARG A 863 21.04 26.70 26.84
C ARG A 863 21.05 28.24 26.88
N THR A 864 22.22 28.84 27.09
CA THR A 864 22.41 30.27 27.37
C THR A 864 22.93 31.08 26.18
N GLU A 865 23.45 30.41 25.15
CA GLU A 865 24.07 31.04 23.98
C GLU A 865 23.23 30.75 22.73
N ASN A 866 23.09 31.73 21.84
CA ASN A 866 22.47 31.51 20.54
C ASN A 866 23.45 30.75 19.63
N LEU A 867 23.05 29.55 19.18
CA LEU A 867 23.87 28.69 18.35
C LEU A 867 23.19 28.35 17.03
N VAL A 868 23.96 28.33 15.95
CA VAL A 868 23.54 27.79 14.65
C VAL A 868 24.21 26.43 14.50
N LEU A 869 23.43 25.37 14.62
CA LEU A 869 23.89 23.99 14.52
C LEU A 869 23.96 23.62 13.03
N VAL A 870 25.19 23.47 12.53
CA VAL A 870 25.50 23.26 11.11
C VAL A 870 25.77 21.78 10.90
N VAL A 871 24.92 21.07 10.16
CA VAL A 871 25.20 19.69 9.72
C VAL A 871 25.53 19.73 8.24
N ARG A 872 26.71 19.25 7.85
CA ARG A 872 27.18 19.28 6.46
C ARG A 872 27.62 17.91 5.97
N TYR A 873 27.83 17.78 4.67
CA TYR A 873 28.09 16.49 4.02
C TYR A 873 26.94 15.50 4.18
N GLU A 874 25.70 16.00 4.24
CA GLU A 874 24.47 15.21 4.20
C GLU A 874 23.58 15.61 3.01
N GLY A 875 24.13 16.35 2.03
CA GLY A 875 23.53 16.63 0.73
C GLY A 875 23.43 15.42 -0.23
N PRO A 876 22.97 15.65 -1.48
CA PRO A 876 22.78 14.59 -2.48
C PRO A 876 24.01 13.70 -2.72
N LYS A 877 25.20 14.30 -2.83
CA LYS A 877 26.48 13.60 -3.06
C LYS A 877 27.24 13.32 -1.76
N GLY A 878 27.12 14.20 -0.77
CA GLY A 878 27.84 14.13 0.51
C GLY A 878 27.33 13.07 1.48
N GLY A 879 26.01 12.89 1.54
CA GLY A 879 25.39 11.84 2.35
C GLY A 879 25.95 10.45 2.00
N PRO A 880 25.79 9.97 0.75
CA PRO A 880 24.92 10.49 -0.31
C PRO A 880 23.44 10.20 -0.03
N GLY A 881 22.58 10.62 -0.96
CA GLY A 881 21.14 10.34 -0.93
C GLY A 881 20.30 11.39 -0.20
N MET A 882 20.91 12.50 0.22
CA MET A 882 20.26 13.62 0.89
C MET A 882 19.31 13.18 2.02
N PRO A 883 19.81 12.47 3.06
CA PRO A 883 18.97 11.94 4.14
C PRO A 883 18.13 13.03 4.82
N GLU A 884 16.93 12.65 5.28
CA GLU A 884 16.03 13.50 6.05
C GLU A 884 16.33 13.39 7.55
N GLN A 885 16.83 14.50 8.10
CA GLN A 885 17.23 14.65 9.48
C GLN A 885 16.00 15.02 10.33
N LEU A 886 15.75 14.24 11.38
CA LEU A 886 14.56 14.40 12.23
C LEU A 886 14.80 14.01 13.69
N LYS A 887 15.79 13.15 13.99
CA LYS A 887 16.16 12.85 15.38
C LYS A 887 16.65 14.10 16.10
N ALA A 888 17.57 14.84 15.48
CA ALA A 888 18.09 16.09 16.02
C ALA A 888 16.99 17.13 16.29
N SER A 889 16.06 17.34 15.36
CA SER A 889 15.02 18.36 15.51
C SER A 889 13.93 17.95 16.50
N ALA A 890 13.55 16.67 16.56
CA ALA A 890 12.67 16.13 17.61
C ALA A 890 13.33 16.17 19.00
N ALA A 891 14.65 15.91 19.08
CA ALA A 891 15.41 16.03 20.33
C ALA A 891 15.50 17.48 20.81
N ILE A 892 15.71 18.45 19.92
CA ILE A 892 15.68 19.89 20.21
C ILE A 892 14.31 20.33 20.76
N MET A 893 13.23 19.84 20.14
CA MET A 893 11.86 20.05 20.62
C MET A 893 11.62 19.45 22.02
N GLY A 894 11.98 18.18 22.24
CA GLY A 894 11.88 17.53 23.56
C GLY A 894 12.74 18.20 24.63
N ALA A 895 13.96 18.63 24.27
CA ALA A 895 14.85 19.43 25.10
C ALA A 895 14.34 20.85 25.38
N GLY A 896 13.34 21.33 24.64
CA GLY A 896 12.79 22.68 24.72
C GLY A 896 13.86 23.75 24.51
N LEU A 897 14.77 23.53 23.56
CA LEU A 897 15.80 24.50 23.18
C LEU A 897 15.19 25.51 22.20
N LYS A 898 15.22 26.79 22.54
CA LYS A 898 14.76 27.91 21.70
C LYS A 898 15.89 28.82 21.23
N ASN A 899 17.08 28.62 21.78
CA ASN A 899 18.31 29.36 21.51
C ASN A 899 19.14 28.71 20.37
N VAL A 900 18.51 27.90 19.52
CA VAL A 900 19.20 27.13 18.47
C VAL A 900 18.49 27.26 17.13
N ALA A 901 19.27 27.43 16.07
CA ALA A 901 18.86 27.23 14.68
C ALA A 901 19.55 25.98 14.11
N LEU A 902 18.95 25.37 13.09
CA LEU A 902 19.47 24.20 12.39
C LEU A 902 19.67 24.54 10.92
N ILE A 903 20.87 24.30 10.39
CA ILE A 903 21.15 24.46 8.96
C ILE A 903 21.82 23.21 8.37
N THR A 904 21.47 22.82 7.14
CA THR A 904 22.02 21.62 6.50
C THR A 904 22.07 21.71 4.97
N ASP A 905 23.04 21.01 4.36
CA ASP A 905 23.03 20.70 2.92
C ASP A 905 22.13 19.50 2.58
N GLY A 906 21.71 18.74 3.60
CA GLY A 906 20.68 17.70 3.51
C GLY A 906 19.25 18.24 3.59
N ARG A 907 18.34 17.45 4.18
CA ARG A 907 16.93 17.81 4.37
C ARG A 907 16.57 17.73 5.85
N TYR A 908 15.77 18.65 6.36
CA TYR A 908 15.10 18.50 7.65
C TYR A 908 13.65 18.14 7.45
N SER A 909 13.12 17.26 8.28
CA SER A 909 11.70 16.92 8.23
C SER A 909 10.83 18.07 8.72
N GLY A 910 9.71 18.34 8.04
CA GLY A 910 8.85 19.50 8.31
C GLY A 910 8.12 19.52 9.66
N ALA A 911 8.39 18.54 10.52
CA ALA A 911 7.75 18.26 11.81
C ALA A 911 8.36 19.02 13.01
N SER A 912 8.91 20.21 12.80
CA SER A 912 9.71 20.91 13.81
C SER A 912 9.49 22.41 13.78
N HIS A 913 9.75 23.08 14.90
CA HIS A 913 9.55 24.52 15.08
C HIS A 913 10.89 25.23 15.33
N GLY A 914 11.05 26.44 14.77
CA GLY A 914 12.28 27.23 14.87
C GLY A 914 12.92 27.46 13.50
N PHE A 915 14.05 28.17 13.49
CA PHE A 915 14.81 28.43 12.26
C PHE A 915 15.50 27.14 11.77
N ILE A 916 14.85 26.48 10.82
CA ILE A 916 15.30 25.21 10.25
C ILE A 916 15.45 25.40 8.74
N VAL A 917 16.70 25.36 8.27
CA VAL A 917 17.09 25.60 6.87
C VAL A 917 17.71 24.33 6.31
N GLY A 918 17.16 23.81 5.22
CA GLY A 918 17.72 22.69 4.46
C GLY A 918 18.07 23.09 3.04
N HIS A 919 18.52 22.10 2.26
CA HIS A 919 18.77 22.24 0.82
C HIS A 919 19.83 23.30 0.48
N ILE A 920 20.75 23.64 1.39
CA ILE A 920 21.78 24.65 1.14
C ILE A 920 22.62 24.26 -0.08
N CYS A 921 22.54 25.07 -1.13
CA CYS A 921 23.22 24.83 -2.40
C CYS A 921 24.29 25.91 -2.69
N PRO A 922 25.48 25.52 -3.21
CA PRO A 922 25.95 24.14 -3.40
C PRO A 922 26.19 23.37 -2.09
N GLU A 923 26.08 22.04 -2.12
CA GLU A 923 26.34 21.19 -0.94
C GLU A 923 27.83 21.15 -0.56
N ALA A 924 28.14 20.72 0.66
CA ALA A 924 29.51 20.71 1.15
C ALA A 924 30.43 19.76 0.35
N ALA A 925 29.89 18.64 -0.15
CA ALA A 925 30.67 17.63 -0.87
C ALA A 925 31.15 18.08 -2.27
N VAL A 926 30.64 19.19 -2.79
CA VAL A 926 31.09 19.82 -4.04
C VAL A 926 31.78 21.17 -3.84
N GLY A 927 32.17 21.49 -2.59
CA GLY A 927 32.89 22.73 -2.27
C GLY A 927 31.99 23.96 -2.12
N GLY A 928 30.71 23.78 -1.79
CA GLY A 928 29.83 24.90 -1.44
C GLY A 928 30.28 25.61 -0.15
N PRO A 929 29.90 26.88 0.10
CA PRO A 929 30.39 27.67 1.24
C PRO A 929 30.17 27.02 2.62
N ILE A 930 29.11 26.21 2.79
CA ILE A 930 28.86 25.41 4.00
C ILE A 930 30.02 24.41 4.32
N ALA A 931 30.81 24.00 3.33
CA ALA A 931 31.98 23.12 3.51
C ALA A 931 33.10 23.73 4.37
N VAL A 932 33.15 25.06 4.50
CA VAL A 932 34.27 25.80 5.10
C VAL A 932 33.89 26.62 6.34
N VAL A 933 32.65 26.49 6.82
CA VAL A 933 32.22 26.98 8.14
C VAL A 933 33.05 26.28 9.23
N LYS A 934 33.43 27.04 10.25
CA LYS A 934 34.17 26.61 11.44
C LYS A 934 33.37 26.94 12.70
N ASP A 935 33.65 26.22 13.78
CA ASP A 935 33.07 26.52 15.09
C ASP A 935 33.38 27.97 15.49
N GLY A 936 32.36 28.70 15.93
CA GLY A 936 32.47 30.09 16.36
C GLY A 936 32.30 31.15 15.27
N ASP A 937 32.26 30.80 13.97
CA ASP A 937 31.85 31.75 12.92
C ASP A 937 30.42 32.24 13.22
N GLU A 938 30.14 33.54 13.10
CA GLU A 938 28.78 34.05 13.31
C GLU A 938 27.91 33.79 12.07
N ILE A 939 26.69 33.27 12.26
CA ILE A 939 25.73 33.03 11.16
C ILE A 939 24.43 33.77 11.48
N THR A 940 23.94 34.49 10.47
CA THR A 940 22.66 35.21 10.49
C THR A 940 21.72 34.62 9.46
N ILE A 941 20.53 34.26 9.91
CA ILE A 941 19.37 33.85 9.10
C ILE A 941 18.36 34.99 9.21
N ASP A 942 17.93 35.56 8.09
CA ASP A 942 16.94 36.65 8.07
C ASP A 942 15.87 36.39 7.00
N ALA A 943 14.67 36.07 7.47
CA ALA A 943 13.49 35.84 6.65
C ALA A 943 12.89 37.12 6.07
N ALA A 944 13.19 38.30 6.63
CA ALA A 944 12.66 39.57 6.14
C ALA A 944 13.44 40.11 4.94
N SER A 945 14.74 39.79 4.83
CA SER A 945 15.56 40.07 3.66
C SER A 945 15.77 38.86 2.73
N HIS A 946 15.20 37.70 3.08
CA HIS A 946 15.42 36.42 2.40
C HIS A 946 16.92 36.02 2.33
N THR A 947 17.67 36.31 3.40
CA THR A 947 19.12 36.05 3.45
C THR A 947 19.55 34.99 4.46
N ILE A 948 20.61 34.28 4.10
CA ILE A 948 21.42 33.45 5.00
C ILE A 948 22.90 33.75 4.77
N SER A 949 23.57 34.26 5.80
CA SER A 949 24.96 34.70 5.71
C SER A 949 25.82 34.27 6.89
N MET A 950 27.12 34.12 6.64
CA MET A 950 28.15 34.01 7.67
C MET A 950 28.99 35.28 7.73
N GLY A 951 29.30 35.73 8.95
CA GLY A 951 30.15 36.88 9.27
C GLY A 951 31.63 36.61 9.06
N VAL A 952 32.01 36.15 7.87
CA VAL A 952 33.38 35.86 7.45
C VAL A 952 33.69 36.68 6.21
N ASP A 953 34.81 37.42 6.24
CA ASP A 953 35.25 38.26 5.12
C ASP A 953 35.43 37.45 3.84
N ALA A 954 35.05 38.05 2.70
CA ALA A 954 35.11 37.38 1.40
C ALA A 954 36.52 36.84 1.05
N ALA A 955 37.58 37.52 1.47
CA ALA A 955 38.96 37.06 1.27
C ALA A 955 39.30 35.81 2.11
N GLU A 956 38.87 35.75 3.37
CA GLU A 956 39.03 34.56 4.22
C GLU A 956 38.15 33.41 3.71
N LEU A 957 36.93 33.67 3.27
CA LEU A 957 36.07 32.67 2.64
C LEU A 957 36.74 32.04 1.41
N GLN A 958 37.25 32.86 0.49
CA GLN A 958 37.94 32.36 -0.71
C GLN A 958 39.22 31.59 -0.35
N ARG A 959 39.99 32.04 0.66
CA ARG A 959 41.16 31.30 1.16
C ARG A 959 40.76 29.93 1.70
N ARG A 960 39.72 29.85 2.54
CA ARG A 960 39.22 28.57 3.08
C ARG A 960 38.71 27.64 1.98
N LEU A 961 38.05 28.17 0.94
CA LEU A 961 37.56 27.39 -0.21
C LEU A 961 38.73 26.87 -1.07
N ALA A 962 39.78 27.66 -1.27
CA ALA A 962 41.00 27.22 -1.97
C ALA A 962 41.80 26.16 -1.19
N GLU A 963 41.71 26.17 0.15
CA GLU A 963 42.31 25.17 1.04
C GLU A 963 41.45 23.90 1.21
N TRP A 964 40.17 23.94 0.80
CA TRP A 964 39.25 22.81 0.94
C TRP A 964 39.61 21.67 -0.02
N GLN A 965 39.57 20.44 0.49
CA GLN A 965 39.79 19.23 -0.29
C GLN A 965 38.52 18.38 -0.30
N PRO A 966 38.09 17.84 -1.46
CA PRO A 966 36.90 17.03 -1.55
C PRO A 966 37.02 15.75 -0.70
N PRO A 967 36.07 15.47 0.20
CA PRO A 967 36.14 14.28 1.04
C PRO A 967 36.05 13.01 0.20
N ARG A 968 36.72 11.94 0.67
CA ARG A 968 36.61 10.62 0.04
C ARG A 968 35.16 10.16 0.09
N ARG A 969 34.59 9.78 -1.07
CA ARG A 969 33.22 9.26 -1.16
C ARG A 969 33.04 8.06 -0.22
N PRO A 970 31.98 8.05 0.61
CA PRO A 970 31.75 6.96 1.58
C PRO A 970 31.38 5.64 0.90
N VAL A 971 30.85 5.69 -0.33
CA VAL A 971 30.42 4.52 -1.11
C VAL A 971 31.02 4.51 -2.51
N THR A 972 31.47 3.34 -2.97
CA THR A 972 32.16 3.17 -4.26
C THR A 972 31.49 2.14 -5.19
N ARG A 973 30.46 1.44 -4.71
CA ARG A 973 29.64 0.43 -5.40
C ARG A 973 28.18 0.52 -4.94
N GLY A 974 27.27 -0.17 -5.63
CA GLY A 974 25.83 -0.18 -5.32
C GLY A 974 25.10 1.09 -5.78
N VAL A 975 23.81 1.17 -5.45
CA VAL A 975 22.91 2.21 -6.00
C VAL A 975 23.29 3.62 -5.56
N LEU A 976 23.67 3.82 -4.30
CA LEU A 976 24.13 5.12 -3.78
C LEU A 976 25.39 5.63 -4.51
N ALA A 977 26.27 4.72 -4.94
CA ALA A 977 27.46 5.09 -5.71
C ALA A 977 27.14 5.43 -7.19
N LYS A 978 26.03 4.94 -7.74
CA LYS A 978 25.48 5.43 -9.02
C LYS A 978 24.86 6.82 -8.82
N TYR A 979 23.96 6.95 -7.84
CA TYR A 979 23.28 8.21 -7.50
C TYR A 979 24.27 9.37 -7.29
N ALA A 980 25.28 9.20 -6.43
CA ALA A 980 26.30 10.22 -6.15
C ALA A 980 27.23 10.57 -7.34
N ARG A 981 27.12 9.87 -8.48
CA ARG A 981 27.81 10.23 -9.75
C ARG A 981 26.91 11.00 -10.70
N LEU A 982 25.60 10.75 -10.66
CA LEU A 982 24.62 11.22 -11.63
C LEU A 982 23.76 12.39 -11.13
N VAL A 983 23.57 12.51 -9.82
CA VAL A 983 22.64 13.47 -9.25
C VAL A 983 23.09 14.93 -9.46
N GLY A 984 22.15 15.81 -9.81
CA GLY A 984 22.32 17.26 -9.80
C GLY A 984 22.30 17.87 -8.39
N ASP A 985 22.24 19.20 -8.30
CA ASP A 985 22.04 19.89 -7.02
C ASP A 985 20.55 19.99 -6.63
N ALA A 986 20.27 20.35 -5.37
CA ALA A 986 18.90 20.42 -4.86
C ALA A 986 18.11 21.63 -5.38
N SER A 987 18.77 22.70 -5.86
CA SER A 987 18.09 23.85 -6.49
C SER A 987 17.46 23.50 -7.85
N HIS A 988 17.88 22.38 -8.46
CA HIS A 988 17.27 21.78 -9.65
C HIS A 988 16.52 20.47 -9.35
N GLY A 989 16.10 20.25 -8.10
CA GLY A 989 15.32 19.07 -7.70
C GLY A 989 16.13 17.77 -7.47
N ALA A 990 17.46 17.82 -7.53
CA ALA A 990 18.37 16.67 -7.37
C ALA A 990 18.00 15.46 -8.24
N VAL A 991 17.70 15.71 -9.52
CA VAL A 991 17.43 14.69 -10.56
C VAL A 991 18.72 14.00 -11.03
N THR A 992 18.62 12.84 -11.68
CA THR A 992 19.78 12.00 -12.09
C THR A 992 19.98 11.82 -13.60
N ASP A 993 19.13 12.46 -14.42
CA ASP A 993 19.06 12.35 -15.88
C ASP A 993 19.40 13.65 -16.64
N LEU A 994 20.03 14.62 -15.97
CA LEU A 994 20.61 15.82 -16.60
C LEU A 994 22.08 15.56 -17.00
N PHE A 995 22.28 15.30 -18.29
CA PHE A 995 23.55 14.96 -18.93
C PHE A 995 24.03 16.03 -19.93
#